data_AF-A0A9W6A8U4-F1
#
_entry.id   AF-A0A9W6A8U4-F1
#
_cell.length_a   1.000
_cell.length_b   1.000
_cell.length_c   1.000
_cell.angle_alpha   90.00
_cell.angle_beta   90.00
_cell.angle_gamma   90.00
#
_symmetry.space_group_name_H-M   'P 1'
#
loop_
_entity.id
_entity.type
_entity.pdbx_description
1 polymer ?
#
loop_
_entity_poly.entity_id
_entity_poly.type
_entity_poly.pdbx_seq_one_letter_code
_entity_poly.pdbx_strand_id
1 'polypeptide(L)'
;MARRPRHHDAGHGSNDDDGTASNASFRLDSDDAASVGFQTDITDITDSDVPLPTRRRGTGRTRQNRSRQNSLKRKSHETDKGSPSPSRVNMDSDCSSREGGMVSASHARRSEKRCSREKPQNPAALADVAKQDEHSDTSSSDDSCRDSDSASDSDTDPDIDSDTEVSSDSDDDGYADGTRKNITRMEDRWERYCRKREKKYRASARPDCKWADPATALRDAGQKELTLFVRWCLRLRLGKNGRKLKGIKKFKALDTDWKSFLRHYEKLTEEPMDDALGRRMRKSIRKVARKHGLDTDEKEKTPMFIEDVVPLQETTLRTMEKRFDLGLQRMQQCLYPLMACFTVNRINAMRRLQYQHLQCSIQRDPHGGPPRILLEIKYKFAKKYMGVTQANTFPLPEIIYDPSLMLSPHTFLLGILFHDDAFRAPGIKSMGDLRRLWVEDGRQQMEVPLKRDKAKHYVFCKVTSVRGKIQIHRDQPIPSSTLSRQLKVFGEIAGFKWSLFTHRFRYGGGTILNESGLVSDAQQNLIMKHADIRTFLNHYLPRRIGTDMQALMRGLKPDSDMMRAVTRMGRWIDRRRPRELTDAQKATVEHDPELQKAIRKRDAFSKKLQRSQKKSGRKLDKLDKLKRDVMNTRNRLLYALRQRVREEFDEEQAVLDIERQLAGTAILDEEAKEQLQTEE
;
A
#
# COMPACT_ATOMS: atom_id res chain seq x y z
N MET A 1 -14.22 -32.21 65.48
CA MET A 1 -13.73 -33.61 65.40
C MET A 1 -13.01 -33.79 64.06
N ALA A 2 -12.00 -34.64 63.86
CA ALA A 2 -10.88 -35.05 64.71
C ALA A 2 -9.83 -35.79 63.85
N ARG A 3 -8.58 -35.29 63.82
CA ARG A 3 -7.31 -35.94 63.39
C ARG A 3 -7.11 -36.40 61.93
N ARG A 4 -5.91 -36.04 61.42
CA ARG A 4 -5.10 -36.63 60.33
C ARG A 4 -4.78 -38.13 60.58
N PRO A 5 -4.35 -38.90 59.56
CA PRO A 5 -2.91 -39.00 59.23
C PRO A 5 -2.55 -38.85 57.73
N ARG A 6 -1.25 -38.75 57.43
CA ARG A 6 -0.63 -39.02 56.12
C ARG A 6 -0.03 -40.44 56.17
N HIS A 7 0.20 -41.08 55.02
CA HIS A 7 1.43 -41.86 54.78
C HIS A 7 1.76 -41.93 53.28
N HIS A 8 2.71 -42.78 52.87
CA HIS A 8 3.56 -42.60 51.68
C HIS A 8 3.61 -43.85 50.77
N ASP A 9 4.08 -43.62 49.54
CA ASP A 9 4.78 -44.51 48.60
C ASP A 9 4.09 -45.68 47.85
N ALA A 10 4.21 -45.57 46.52
CA ALA A 10 4.63 -46.56 45.51
C ALA A 10 4.20 -48.05 45.57
N GLY A 11 3.59 -48.51 44.46
CA GLY A 11 3.49 -49.92 44.06
C GLY A 11 2.99 -50.07 42.62
N HIS A 12 3.60 -50.97 41.83
CA HIS A 12 3.14 -51.34 40.48
C HIS A 12 2.00 -52.37 40.54
N GLY A 13 1.05 -52.33 39.59
CA GLY A 13 0.08 -53.41 39.40
C GLY A 13 -1.02 -53.12 38.37
N SER A 14 -0.91 -53.80 37.22
CA SER A 14 -1.96 -54.13 36.22
C SER A 14 -3.30 -54.60 36.84
N ASN A 15 -4.48 -54.49 36.21
CA ASN A 15 -4.80 -54.12 34.82
C ASN A 15 -6.31 -53.79 34.59
N ASP A 16 -6.66 -53.50 33.33
CA ASP A 16 -7.94 -53.68 32.62
C ASP A 16 -9.10 -52.64 32.67
N ASP A 17 -9.52 -52.32 31.43
CA ASP A 17 -10.83 -51.94 30.84
C ASP A 17 -11.48 -50.53 30.90
N ASP A 18 -11.74 -50.05 29.67
CA ASP A 18 -12.61 -48.99 29.08
C ASP A 18 -12.91 -47.66 29.85
N GLY A 19 -13.07 -46.51 29.19
CA GLY A 19 -13.40 -46.24 27.78
C GLY A 19 -14.76 -45.52 27.72
N THR A 20 -14.95 -44.36 27.09
CA THR A 20 -14.50 -43.92 25.76
C THR A 20 -14.35 -42.38 25.71
N ALA A 21 -13.40 -41.86 24.91
CA ALA A 21 -13.36 -40.45 24.51
C ALA A 21 -12.99 -40.32 23.02
N SER A 22 -13.87 -39.73 22.22
CA SER A 22 -13.80 -39.75 20.75
C SER A 22 -13.00 -38.58 20.15
N ASN A 23 -11.74 -38.86 19.77
CA ASN A 23 -10.97 -37.99 18.88
C ASN A 23 -11.23 -38.36 17.40
N ALA A 24 -11.60 -37.39 16.57
CA ALA A 24 -11.74 -37.56 15.13
C ALA A 24 -10.45 -37.16 14.40
N SER A 25 -9.67 -38.13 13.91
CA SER A 25 -8.48 -37.89 13.09
C SER A 25 -8.72 -38.22 11.62
N PHE A 26 -8.53 -37.26 10.71
CA PHE A 26 -8.50 -37.54 9.28
C PHE A 26 -7.18 -38.22 8.88
N ARG A 27 -7.27 -39.49 8.45
CA ARG A 27 -6.23 -40.13 7.64
C ARG A 27 -6.49 -39.84 6.16
N LEU A 28 -5.42 -39.80 5.37
CA LEU A 28 -5.45 -39.92 3.92
C LEU A 28 -4.41 -40.98 3.56
N ASP A 29 -4.89 -42.18 3.26
CA ASP A 29 -4.04 -43.27 2.83
C ASP A 29 -3.55 -43.03 1.38
N SER A 30 -2.39 -43.58 1.05
CA SER A 30 -1.81 -43.57 -0.29
C SER A 30 -1.32 -44.99 -0.59
N ASP A 31 -1.49 -45.47 -1.81
CA ASP A 31 -0.38 -45.94 -2.66
C ASP A 31 -0.87 -46.47 -4.02
N ASP A 32 0.10 -46.89 -4.85
CA ASP A 32 0.03 -47.60 -6.12
C ASP A 32 -0.65 -46.96 -7.34
N ALA A 33 0.21 -46.48 -8.27
CA ALA A 33 0.37 -47.16 -9.57
C ALA A 33 1.70 -46.82 -10.28
N ALA A 34 2.58 -47.82 -10.34
CA ALA A 34 3.65 -48.13 -11.32
C ALA A 34 4.24 -47.09 -12.31
N SER A 35 5.56 -47.18 -12.50
CA SER A 35 6.34 -46.50 -13.54
C SER A 35 6.39 -47.26 -14.89
N VAL A 36 6.31 -46.52 -16.01
CA VAL A 36 6.85 -46.93 -17.33
C VAL A 36 7.55 -45.72 -17.95
N GLY A 37 8.62 -45.94 -18.74
CA GLY A 37 9.45 -44.86 -19.31
C GLY A 37 9.77 -45.04 -20.80
N PHE A 38 10.34 -43.97 -21.39
CA PHE A 38 10.60 -43.80 -22.83
C PHE A 38 9.31 -43.69 -23.68
N GLN A 39 9.31 -43.10 -24.88
CA GLN A 39 10.42 -42.74 -25.76
C GLN A 39 10.21 -41.36 -26.41
N THR A 40 11.30 -40.76 -26.91
CA THR A 40 11.24 -39.53 -27.73
C THR A 40 10.75 -39.84 -29.14
N ASP A 41 9.95 -38.94 -29.73
CA ASP A 41 9.95 -38.79 -31.18
C ASP A 41 9.69 -37.35 -31.64
N ILE A 42 10.15 -37.00 -32.83
CA ILE A 42 10.15 -35.64 -33.39
C ILE A 42 9.41 -35.63 -34.72
N THR A 43 8.38 -34.78 -34.85
CA THR A 43 7.84 -34.35 -36.14
C THR A 43 7.41 -32.88 -36.10
N ASP A 44 7.87 -32.11 -37.08
CA ASP A 44 7.32 -30.79 -37.44
C ASP A 44 5.93 -30.95 -38.10
N ILE A 45 5.13 -29.87 -38.15
CA ILE A 45 4.56 -29.30 -39.40
C ILE A 45 3.61 -28.09 -39.14
N THR A 46 4.03 -26.93 -39.66
CA THR A 46 3.27 -25.73 -40.13
C THR A 46 2.25 -24.96 -39.28
N ASP A 47 2.35 -23.61 -39.36
CA ASP A 47 1.26 -22.64 -39.21
C ASP A 47 0.03 -22.97 -40.08
N SER A 48 -1.19 -22.63 -39.62
CA SER A 48 -2.03 -21.58 -40.27
C SER A 48 -3.43 -21.37 -39.69
N ASP A 49 -3.77 -20.08 -39.54
CA ASP A 49 -5.06 -19.41 -39.78
C ASP A 49 -6.36 -19.59 -38.96
N VAL A 50 -7.14 -18.50 -39.06
CA VAL A 50 -8.34 -18.14 -38.28
C VAL A 50 -9.64 -18.53 -39.01
N PRO A 51 -10.65 -19.10 -38.32
CA PRO A 51 -11.99 -19.26 -38.88
C PRO A 51 -12.78 -17.93 -38.90
N LEU A 52 -13.26 -17.53 -40.08
CA LEU A 52 -14.33 -16.53 -40.23
C LEU A 52 -15.71 -17.20 -40.21
N PRO A 53 -16.74 -16.61 -39.55
CA PRO A 53 -18.07 -17.21 -39.50
C PRO A 53 -18.77 -17.13 -40.86
N THR A 54 -19.25 -18.27 -41.35
CA THR A 54 -19.92 -18.40 -42.65
C THR A 54 -21.40 -17.98 -42.60
N ARG A 55 -21.94 -17.61 -43.76
CA ARG A 55 -23.26 -16.98 -43.92
C ARG A 55 -24.19 -17.89 -44.72
N ARG A 56 -25.06 -18.66 -44.06
CA ARG A 56 -26.14 -19.41 -44.73
C ARG A 56 -27.47 -18.64 -44.77
N ARG A 57 -28.22 -18.85 -45.86
CA ARG A 57 -29.62 -18.43 -46.05
C ARG A 57 -30.51 -19.67 -46.09
N GLY A 58 -31.76 -19.52 -45.66
CA GLY A 58 -32.81 -20.54 -45.76
C GLY A 58 -33.98 -20.16 -44.84
N THR A 59 -34.85 -19.22 -45.20
CA THR A 59 -36.11 -19.46 -45.94
C THR A 59 -37.11 -20.36 -45.22
N GLY A 60 -37.92 -19.76 -44.36
CA GLY A 60 -39.16 -20.32 -43.82
C GLY A 60 -40.11 -19.16 -43.51
N ARG A 61 -41.35 -19.21 -44.01
CA ARG A 61 -42.34 -18.13 -43.90
C ARG A 61 -43.60 -18.67 -43.25
N THR A 62 -44.09 -17.98 -42.23
CA THR A 62 -45.52 -18.00 -41.88
C THR A 62 -45.93 -16.61 -41.37
N ARG A 63 -47.24 -16.38 -41.20
CA ARG A 63 -47.86 -15.05 -41.14
C ARG A 63 -48.50 -14.77 -39.78
N GLN A 64 -48.88 -13.49 -39.61
CA GLN A 64 -49.79 -12.95 -38.58
C GLN A 64 -49.22 -12.86 -37.14
N ASN A 65 -49.63 -11.89 -36.31
CA ASN A 65 -50.51 -10.74 -36.61
C ASN A 65 -50.03 -9.43 -35.93
N ARG A 66 -50.56 -8.29 -36.41
CA ARG A 66 -50.35 -6.99 -35.77
C ARG A 66 -51.39 -6.77 -34.67
N SER A 67 -50.98 -6.17 -33.56
CA SER A 67 -51.75 -5.09 -32.96
C SER A 67 -50.85 -3.88 -32.72
N ARG A 68 -51.44 -2.69 -32.84
CA ARG A 68 -50.87 -1.39 -32.47
C ARG A 68 -51.97 -0.68 -31.70
N GLN A 69 -51.67 -0.11 -30.55
CA GLN A 69 -52.40 1.05 -30.06
C GLN A 69 -51.39 2.14 -29.67
N ASN A 70 -51.72 3.37 -30.06
CA ASN A 70 -51.02 4.60 -29.72
C ASN A 70 -52.01 5.53 -29.01
N SER A 71 -51.67 6.01 -27.82
CA SER A 71 -52.11 7.32 -27.33
C SER A 71 -50.99 7.83 -26.41
N LEU A 72 -50.31 8.95 -26.67
CA LEU A 72 -50.71 10.35 -26.91
C LEU A 72 -51.13 11.12 -25.65
N LYS A 73 -50.15 11.87 -25.12
CA LYS A 73 -50.25 13.19 -24.46
C LYS A 73 -51.20 13.30 -23.26
N ARG A 74 -50.62 13.73 -22.12
CA ARG A 74 -50.66 15.17 -21.77
C ARG A 74 -49.51 15.59 -20.86
N LYS A 75 -49.23 16.89 -20.87
CA LYS A 75 -48.56 17.62 -19.79
C LYS A 75 -49.62 18.50 -19.14
N SER A 76 -49.51 18.70 -17.84
CA SER A 76 -49.93 19.92 -17.14
C SER A 76 -48.85 20.27 -16.11
N HIS A 77 -48.63 21.56 -15.90
CA HIS A 77 -48.01 22.06 -14.69
C HIS A 77 -49.15 22.39 -13.72
N GLU A 78 -48.93 22.18 -12.43
CA GLU A 78 -49.47 23.10 -11.43
C GLU A 78 -48.49 23.17 -10.26
N THR A 79 -48.60 24.22 -9.46
CA THR A 79 -47.79 24.48 -8.27
C THR A 79 -48.71 24.76 -7.12
N ASP A 80 -48.43 24.24 -5.93
CA ASP A 80 -48.75 25.02 -4.73
C ASP A 80 -47.80 24.75 -3.55
N LYS A 81 -47.93 25.60 -2.54
CA LYS A 81 -47.20 25.61 -1.27
C LYS A 81 -48.03 24.94 -0.18
N GLY A 82 -47.36 24.38 0.82
CA GLY A 82 -48.00 23.92 2.04
C GLY A 82 -46.99 23.59 3.12
N SER A 83 -46.81 24.50 4.09
CA SER A 83 -46.26 24.15 5.40
C SER A 83 -47.42 23.80 6.33
N PRO A 84 -47.16 23.04 7.40
CA PRO A 84 -47.35 23.68 8.69
C PRO A 84 -46.24 23.38 9.72
N SER A 85 -46.26 24.16 10.80
CA SER A 85 -45.61 23.87 12.07
C SER A 85 -46.60 24.24 13.18
N PRO A 86 -46.55 23.60 14.37
CA PRO A 86 -47.09 24.21 15.57
C PRO A 86 -46.01 24.60 16.60
N SER A 87 -46.10 25.87 17.02
CA SER A 87 -45.89 26.41 18.38
C SER A 87 -45.13 25.61 19.46
N ARG A 88 -44.21 26.31 20.14
CA ARG A 88 -43.83 26.07 21.55
C ARG A 88 -44.97 26.45 22.50
N VAL A 89 -44.93 25.94 23.73
CA VAL A 89 -45.53 26.55 24.92
C VAL A 89 -44.46 26.59 26.02
N ASN A 90 -44.39 27.70 26.77
CA ASN A 90 -43.65 27.80 28.04
C ASN A 90 -44.69 27.90 29.17
N MET A 91 -44.37 27.37 30.35
CA MET A 91 -44.79 27.92 31.65
C MET A 91 -43.71 27.65 32.70
N ASP A 92 -43.69 28.48 33.72
CA ASP A 92 -42.65 28.58 34.76
C ASP A 92 -42.98 27.74 36.01
N SER A 93 -41.97 27.53 36.88
CA SER A 93 -42.04 27.17 38.33
C SER A 93 -40.84 26.30 38.74
N ASP A 94 -40.26 26.38 39.94
CA ASP A 94 -39.90 27.55 40.77
C ASP A 94 -38.83 27.12 41.81
N CYS A 95 -38.21 28.08 42.50
CA CYS A 95 -37.66 28.01 43.86
C CYS A 95 -36.59 26.96 44.27
N SER A 96 -35.39 27.49 44.53
CA SER A 96 -34.73 27.47 45.87
C SER A 96 -33.68 26.40 46.23
N SER A 97 -32.49 26.92 46.59
CA SER A 97 -31.59 26.45 47.67
C SER A 97 -30.80 25.12 47.50
N ARG A 98 -29.59 24.95 48.06
CA ARG A 98 -28.68 25.85 48.83
C ARG A 98 -27.24 25.32 48.81
N GLU A 99 -26.25 26.24 48.92
CA GLU A 99 -24.86 26.08 49.45
C GLU A 99 -23.95 24.98 48.83
N GLY A 100 -22.62 25.10 48.70
CA GLY A 100 -21.63 26.18 48.94
C GLY A 100 -20.21 25.54 48.96
N GLY A 101 -19.06 26.20 48.72
CA GLY A 101 -18.74 27.54 48.19
C GLY A 101 -17.82 27.44 46.94
N MET A 102 -17.36 28.52 46.29
CA MET A 102 -16.28 29.44 46.70
C MET A 102 -14.93 28.71 46.98
N VAL A 103 -13.77 29.14 46.46
CA VAL A 103 -13.29 30.52 46.27
C VAL A 103 -12.67 30.82 44.88
N SER A 104 -12.79 32.09 44.49
CA SER A 104 -12.06 32.92 43.51
C SER A 104 -10.72 32.40 42.92
N ALA A 105 -10.33 32.63 41.65
CA ALA A 105 -10.29 33.90 40.86
C ALA A 105 -9.23 34.91 41.41
N SER A 106 -8.43 35.65 40.61
CA SER A 106 -8.31 35.77 39.15
C SER A 106 -7.01 36.51 38.69
N HIS A 107 -6.78 36.53 37.37
CA HIS A 107 -6.00 37.51 36.60
C HIS A 107 -4.50 37.81 36.89
N ALA A 108 -3.65 37.12 36.12
CA ALA A 108 -2.73 37.69 35.11
C ALA A 108 -1.84 38.92 35.43
N ARG A 109 -0.53 38.75 35.19
CA ARG A 109 0.17 39.52 34.12
C ARG A 109 1.48 38.86 33.62
N ARG A 110 1.86 39.32 32.43
CA ARG A 110 2.95 38.92 31.53
C ARG A 110 4.34 39.38 32.03
N SER A 111 5.34 38.50 32.00
CA SER A 111 6.77 38.86 31.96
C SER A 111 7.62 37.74 31.32
N GLU A 112 8.80 38.10 30.82
CA GLU A 112 9.72 37.23 30.07
C GLU A 112 10.91 36.80 30.96
N LYS A 113 11.50 35.61 30.73
CA LYS A 113 12.96 35.38 30.73
C LYS A 113 13.37 33.95 30.34
N ARG A 114 14.68 33.78 30.08
CA ARG A 114 15.38 32.51 29.79
C ARG A 114 15.68 31.73 31.09
N CYS A 115 15.71 30.40 30.98
CA CYS A 115 16.82 29.54 31.42
C CYS A 115 16.81 28.29 30.49
N SER A 116 17.93 27.81 29.95
CA SER A 116 19.11 27.20 30.59
C SER A 116 18.82 25.79 31.09
N ARG A 117 19.71 24.83 30.76
CA ARG A 117 19.44 23.39 30.80
C ARG A 117 20.63 22.64 31.38
N GLU A 118 20.56 22.33 32.67
CA GLU A 118 21.62 21.62 33.39
C GLU A 118 21.52 20.10 33.22
N LYS A 119 22.63 19.41 33.52
CA LYS A 119 22.72 17.94 33.62
C LYS A 119 23.00 17.56 35.08
N PRO A 120 22.41 16.49 35.62
CA PRO A 120 22.94 15.82 36.82
C PRO A 120 24.17 14.95 36.47
N GLN A 121 25.01 14.67 37.48
CA GLN A 121 26.19 13.80 37.43
C GLN A 121 26.13 12.76 38.57
N ASN A 122 26.97 11.70 38.45
CA ASN A 122 27.49 10.89 39.58
C ASN A 122 26.44 9.99 40.29
N PRO A 123 26.81 8.96 41.12
CA PRO A 123 28.01 8.76 41.97
C PRO A 123 29.00 7.66 41.51
N ALA A 124 30.00 7.36 42.36
CA ALA A 124 31.13 6.47 42.08
C ALA A 124 31.71 5.78 43.36
N ALA A 125 32.66 4.86 43.14
CA ALA A 125 33.74 4.39 44.03
C ALA A 125 33.49 3.27 45.08
N LEU A 126 34.63 2.73 45.58
CA LEU A 126 34.89 1.68 46.59
C LEU A 126 34.77 0.21 46.11
N ALA A 127 35.72 -0.71 46.39
CA ALA A 127 37.04 -0.59 47.04
C ALA A 127 38.01 -1.74 46.61
N ASP A 128 39.28 -1.65 47.04
CA ASP A 128 40.44 -2.50 46.70
C ASP A 128 40.47 -3.93 47.30
N VAL A 129 41.44 -4.76 46.84
CA VAL A 129 42.59 -5.24 47.67
C VAL A 129 43.47 -6.28 46.90
N ALA A 130 44.77 -5.96 46.73
CA ALA A 130 45.99 -6.82 46.78
C ALA A 130 46.11 -8.16 45.99
N LYS A 131 47.29 -8.68 45.60
CA LYS A 131 48.70 -8.20 45.49
C LYS A 131 49.57 -9.27 44.76
N GLN A 132 50.61 -8.84 44.04
CA GLN A 132 51.93 -9.50 43.81
C GLN A 132 51.96 -10.91 43.12
N ASP A 133 53.02 -11.42 42.48
CA ASP A 133 54.24 -10.95 41.74
C ASP A 133 54.73 -12.22 40.93
N GLU A 134 55.79 -12.32 40.10
CA GLU A 134 56.94 -11.48 39.67
C GLU A 134 57.38 -11.90 38.23
N HIS A 135 58.59 -11.53 37.77
CA HIS A 135 59.34 -11.97 36.56
C HIS A 135 58.73 -11.58 35.17
N SER A 136 59.36 -10.78 34.29
CA SER A 136 60.79 -10.63 33.89
C SER A 136 61.34 -11.88 33.17
N ASP A 137 62.17 -11.87 32.12
CA ASP A 137 62.93 -10.87 31.34
C ASP A 137 63.03 -11.39 29.86
N THR A 138 63.58 -10.76 28.80
CA THR A 138 64.29 -9.50 28.44
C THR A 138 64.02 -9.26 26.91
N SER A 139 64.54 -8.34 26.07
CA SER A 139 65.42 -7.12 26.02
C SER A 139 65.11 -6.42 24.64
N SER A 140 65.82 -5.45 24.03
CA SER A 140 67.10 -4.74 24.29
C SER A 140 67.11 -3.33 23.67
N SER A 141 68.08 -2.51 24.11
CA SER A 141 68.76 -1.39 23.42
C SER A 141 67.90 -0.21 22.92
N ASP A 142 67.96 1.00 23.53
CA ASP A 142 69.07 1.99 23.55
C ASP A 142 69.18 2.76 22.20
N ASP A 143 69.50 4.07 22.12
CA ASP A 143 70.39 4.86 22.98
C ASP A 143 70.13 6.40 22.90
N SER A 144 70.69 7.13 23.87
CA SER A 144 71.11 8.56 23.84
C SER A 144 70.08 9.70 24.00
N CYS A 145 70.49 10.73 24.75
CA CYS A 145 69.70 11.90 25.14
C CYS A 145 70.23 13.20 24.51
N ARG A 146 69.42 14.28 24.52
CA ARG A 146 69.85 15.64 24.91
C ARG A 146 68.72 16.64 25.03
N ASP A 147 68.80 17.49 26.05
CA ASP A 147 67.88 18.58 26.36
C ASP A 147 68.14 19.83 25.50
N SER A 148 67.11 20.66 25.32
CA SER A 148 67.19 22.13 25.21
C SER A 148 65.80 22.74 25.33
N ASP A 149 65.61 23.63 26.30
CA ASP A 149 64.35 24.34 26.50
C ASP A 149 64.03 25.31 25.34
N SER A 150 62.78 25.30 24.89
CA SER A 150 62.11 26.52 24.42
C SER A 150 60.61 26.39 24.63
N ALA A 151 60.00 27.44 25.22
CA ALA A 151 58.57 27.46 25.44
C ALA A 151 57.84 27.80 24.14
N SER A 152 56.82 27.01 23.81
CA SER A 152 55.77 27.38 22.86
C SER A 152 54.44 26.96 23.44
N ASP A 153 53.51 27.92 23.54
CA ASP A 153 52.09 27.55 23.57
C ASP A 153 51.78 26.73 22.31
N SER A 154 50.92 25.74 22.46
CA SER A 154 50.43 24.89 21.37
C SER A 154 48.92 24.71 21.56
N ASP A 155 48.17 25.76 21.21
CA ASP A 155 46.73 25.65 21.00
C ASP A 155 46.49 24.53 20.00
N THR A 156 46.05 23.37 20.49
CA THR A 156 45.84 22.17 19.66
C THR A 156 44.45 22.18 19.00
N ASP A 157 43.96 23.37 18.64
CA ASP A 157 42.88 23.52 17.66
C ASP A 157 43.51 23.43 16.26
N PRO A 158 42.92 22.65 15.33
CA PRO A 158 43.49 22.50 14.00
C PRO A 158 43.39 23.80 13.18
N ASP A 159 44.43 24.09 12.40
CA ASP A 159 44.44 25.19 11.45
C ASP A 159 43.18 25.19 10.55
N ILE A 160 42.73 26.39 10.17
CA ILE A 160 41.64 26.55 9.20
C ILE A 160 42.17 26.12 7.83
N ASP A 161 41.85 24.88 7.46
CA ASP A 161 42.24 24.21 6.22
C ASP A 161 42.02 25.14 5.00
N SER A 162 43.12 25.55 4.37
CA SER A 162 43.13 26.70 3.46
C SER A 162 42.26 26.44 2.23
N ASP A 163 41.26 27.30 2.00
CA ASP A 163 40.17 27.18 1.00
C ASP A 163 40.48 26.29 -0.21
N THR A 164 40.35 24.97 -0.02
CA THR A 164 40.29 24.03 -1.13
C THR A 164 38.95 24.27 -1.81
N GLU A 165 38.97 24.81 -3.05
CA GLU A 165 37.76 25.19 -3.79
C GLU A 165 36.65 24.16 -3.59
N VAL A 166 35.57 24.56 -2.92
CA VAL A 166 34.51 23.64 -2.48
C VAL A 166 33.77 23.10 -3.69
N SER A 167 34.31 22.00 -4.24
CA SER A 167 34.02 21.45 -5.57
C SER A 167 32.54 21.15 -5.68
N SER A 168 31.82 22.04 -6.38
CA SER A 168 30.46 22.49 -6.02
C SER A 168 29.62 21.42 -5.33
N ASP A 169 29.47 21.59 -4.02
CA ASP A 169 28.80 20.65 -3.12
C ASP A 169 27.47 20.23 -3.74
N SER A 170 27.33 18.94 -4.09
CA SER A 170 26.23 18.54 -4.97
C SER A 170 24.90 18.69 -4.23
N ASP A 171 24.03 19.60 -4.68
CA ASP A 171 22.72 19.95 -4.09
C ASP A 171 21.73 18.76 -3.96
N ASP A 172 22.04 17.72 -3.17
CA ASP A 172 21.08 16.72 -2.72
C ASP A 172 20.22 17.35 -1.64
N ASP A 173 19.22 18.13 -2.10
CA ASP A 173 18.15 18.86 -1.43
C ASP A 173 17.34 18.10 -0.34
N GLY A 174 17.81 16.91 0.08
CA GLY A 174 17.18 15.99 1.02
C GLY A 174 15.88 15.37 0.51
N TYR A 175 15.35 15.83 -0.62
CA TYR A 175 14.03 15.44 -1.11
C TYR A 175 14.11 14.10 -1.84
N ALA A 176 13.34 13.12 -1.39
CA ALA A 176 13.13 11.88 -2.15
C ALA A 176 12.66 12.20 -3.58
N ASP A 177 13.04 11.41 -4.59
CA ASP A 177 12.81 11.79 -5.99
C ASP A 177 11.33 11.94 -6.37
N GLY A 178 10.39 11.37 -5.62
CA GLY A 178 8.95 11.68 -5.75
C GLY A 178 8.59 13.14 -5.47
N THR A 179 9.30 13.79 -4.54
CA THR A 179 9.16 15.22 -4.21
C THR A 179 9.85 16.08 -5.27
N ARG A 180 11.11 15.79 -5.65
CA ARG A 180 11.78 16.47 -6.79
C ARG A 180 10.93 16.43 -8.06
N LYS A 181 10.42 15.24 -8.44
CA LYS A 181 9.49 15.03 -9.58
C LYS A 181 8.14 15.74 -9.43
N ASN A 182 7.76 16.19 -8.23
CA ASN A 182 6.59 17.02 -8.00
C ASN A 182 6.88 18.53 -8.12
N ILE A 183 8.06 18.99 -7.69
CA ILE A 183 8.53 20.37 -7.80
C ILE A 183 8.71 20.74 -9.28
N THR A 184 9.47 19.95 -10.05
CA THR A 184 9.65 20.12 -11.52
C THR A 184 8.34 20.03 -12.30
N ARG A 185 7.32 19.37 -11.73
CA ARG A 185 5.96 19.27 -12.30
C ARG A 185 5.11 20.52 -12.03
N MET A 186 5.48 21.37 -11.08
CA MET A 186 4.88 22.69 -10.88
C MET A 186 5.59 23.78 -11.67
N GLU A 187 6.92 23.68 -11.80
CA GLU A 187 7.78 24.46 -12.69
C GLU A 187 7.32 24.39 -14.16
N ASP A 188 7.24 23.19 -14.77
CA ASP A 188 6.68 22.98 -16.13
C ASP A 188 5.32 23.66 -16.31
N ARG A 189 4.46 23.58 -15.29
CA ARG A 189 3.14 24.21 -15.31
C ARG A 189 3.22 25.72 -15.24
N TRP A 190 4.09 26.28 -14.41
CA TRP A 190 4.28 27.71 -14.27
C TRP A 190 4.81 28.32 -15.56
N GLU A 191 5.89 27.79 -16.14
CA GLU A 191 6.39 28.22 -17.46
C GLU A 191 5.29 28.15 -18.54
N ARG A 192 4.50 27.07 -18.56
CA ARG A 192 3.42 26.85 -19.55
C ARG A 192 2.20 27.74 -19.30
N TYR A 193 2.04 28.28 -18.09
CA TYR A 193 1.08 29.33 -17.77
C TYR A 193 1.60 30.69 -18.21
N CYS A 194 2.86 31.04 -17.91
CA CYS A 194 3.52 32.28 -18.33
C CYS A 194 3.56 32.43 -19.85
N ARG A 195 4.08 31.43 -20.58
CA ARG A 195 4.06 31.39 -22.07
C ARG A 195 2.65 31.43 -22.68
N LYS A 196 1.59 31.13 -21.91
CA LYS A 196 0.19 31.28 -22.35
C LYS A 196 -0.43 32.63 -21.94
N ARG A 197 0.08 33.27 -20.90
CA ARG A 197 -0.24 34.65 -20.52
C ARG A 197 0.39 35.62 -21.51
N GLU A 198 1.68 35.48 -21.74
CA GLU A 198 2.48 36.25 -22.69
C GLU A 198 1.82 36.30 -24.07
N LYS A 199 1.48 35.13 -24.65
CA LYS A 199 0.79 35.07 -25.95
C LYS A 199 -0.58 35.74 -25.98
N LYS A 200 -1.23 35.95 -24.82
CA LYS A 200 -2.44 36.80 -24.74
C LYS A 200 -2.08 38.29 -24.66
N TYR A 201 -1.06 38.66 -23.88
CA TYR A 201 -0.65 40.06 -23.71
C TYR A 201 0.04 40.66 -24.95
N ARG A 202 0.90 39.91 -25.65
CA ARG A 202 1.44 40.32 -26.97
C ARG A 202 0.31 40.54 -27.99
N ALA A 203 -0.69 39.66 -28.00
CA ALA A 203 -1.92 39.83 -28.80
C ALA A 203 -2.89 40.91 -28.25
N SER A 204 -2.48 41.67 -27.22
CA SER A 204 -3.19 42.82 -26.65
C SER A 204 -2.31 44.08 -26.63
N ALA A 205 -1.27 44.14 -27.48
CA ALA A 205 -0.42 45.30 -27.75
C ALA A 205 0.16 46.03 -26.51
N ARG A 206 0.61 45.29 -25.48
CA ARG A 206 1.37 45.86 -24.34
C ARG A 206 2.86 45.48 -24.44
N PRO A 207 3.80 46.45 -24.45
CA PRO A 207 5.24 46.16 -24.49
C PRO A 207 5.71 45.36 -23.26
N ASP A 208 5.41 45.85 -22.06
CA ASP A 208 5.99 45.36 -20.80
C ASP A 208 5.29 44.09 -20.29
N CYS A 209 5.52 43.01 -21.03
CA CYS A 209 4.93 41.72 -20.75
C CYS A 209 5.78 40.94 -19.73
N LYS A 210 5.58 41.22 -18.43
CA LYS A 210 6.21 40.50 -17.28
C LYS A 210 5.97 38.97 -17.20
N TRP A 211 5.40 38.37 -18.24
CA TRP A 211 5.20 36.93 -18.41
C TRP A 211 6.21 36.29 -19.39
N ALA A 212 7.11 37.09 -19.96
CA ALA A 212 8.17 36.62 -20.86
C ALA A 212 9.21 35.80 -20.08
N ASP A 213 9.73 36.33 -18.97
CA ASP A 213 10.49 35.59 -17.97
C ASP A 213 9.55 34.98 -16.90
N PRO A 214 9.48 33.65 -16.75
CA PRO A 214 8.72 33.01 -15.68
C PRO A 214 9.22 33.30 -14.26
N ALA A 215 10.50 33.64 -14.06
CA ALA A 215 11.07 33.87 -12.73
C ALA A 215 10.60 35.21 -12.14
N THR A 216 10.80 36.30 -12.88
CA THR A 216 10.28 37.63 -12.52
C THR A 216 8.75 37.65 -12.50
N ALA A 217 8.09 36.90 -13.40
CA ALA A 217 6.64 36.69 -13.33
C ALA A 217 6.16 36.10 -11.98
N LEU A 218 7.02 35.31 -11.31
CA LEU A 218 6.72 34.65 -10.04
C LEU A 218 7.06 35.51 -8.82
N ARG A 219 8.18 36.25 -8.86
CA ARG A 219 8.51 37.30 -7.87
C ARG A 219 7.37 38.32 -7.78
N ASP A 220 6.88 38.81 -8.93
CA ASP A 220 5.76 39.75 -8.98
C ASP A 220 4.36 39.10 -8.84
N ALA A 221 4.24 37.85 -8.37
CA ALA A 221 2.98 37.10 -8.40
C ALA A 221 2.10 37.34 -7.16
N GLY A 222 1.30 38.40 -7.21
CA GLY A 222 0.25 38.65 -6.22
C GLY A 222 -0.81 37.53 -6.12
N GLN A 223 -1.65 37.60 -5.07
CA GLN A 223 -2.71 36.63 -4.79
C GLN A 223 -3.61 36.34 -6.01
N LYS A 224 -3.89 37.37 -6.82
CA LYS A 224 -4.74 37.30 -8.02
C LYS A 224 -4.10 36.42 -9.10
N GLU A 225 -2.82 36.62 -9.36
CA GLU A 225 -2.02 35.92 -10.38
C GLU A 225 -1.87 34.44 -10.02
N LEU A 226 -1.50 34.15 -8.76
CA LEU A 226 -1.39 32.80 -8.21
C LEU A 226 -2.75 32.08 -8.16
N THR A 227 -3.83 32.78 -7.77
CA THR A 227 -5.20 32.21 -7.81
C THR A 227 -5.63 31.86 -9.25
N LEU A 228 -5.21 32.66 -10.23
CA LEU A 228 -5.51 32.39 -11.65
C LEU A 228 -4.67 31.24 -12.21
N PHE A 229 -3.42 31.06 -11.76
CA PHE A 229 -2.59 29.88 -12.03
C PHE A 229 -3.21 28.60 -11.45
N VAL A 230 -3.63 28.60 -10.18
CA VAL A 230 -4.33 27.45 -9.56
C VAL A 230 -5.59 27.08 -10.35
N ARG A 231 -6.43 28.06 -10.73
CA ARG A 231 -7.60 27.85 -11.60
C ARG A 231 -7.25 27.38 -13.02
N TRP A 232 -6.03 27.61 -13.50
CA TRP A 232 -5.55 27.09 -14.78
C TRP A 232 -5.08 25.64 -14.65
N CYS A 233 -4.34 25.30 -13.58
CA CYS A 233 -3.93 23.94 -13.24
C CYS A 233 -5.14 22.97 -13.13
N LEU A 234 -6.24 23.39 -12.48
CA LEU A 234 -7.47 22.59 -12.42
C LEU A 234 -8.15 22.35 -13.78
N ARG A 235 -7.81 23.15 -14.81
CA ARG A 235 -8.34 23.02 -16.18
C ARG A 235 -7.39 22.28 -17.14
N LEU A 236 -6.22 21.81 -16.67
CA LEU A 236 -5.26 21.10 -17.51
C LEU A 236 -5.74 19.70 -17.92
N ARG A 237 -5.94 19.52 -19.23
CA ARG A 237 -6.25 18.21 -19.84
C ARG A 237 -5.00 17.47 -20.35
N LEU A 238 -3.90 18.18 -20.60
CA LEU A 238 -2.65 17.67 -21.18
C LEU A 238 -1.42 18.15 -20.38
N GLY A 239 -0.47 17.25 -20.14
CA GLY A 239 0.83 17.52 -19.53
C GLY A 239 1.96 17.62 -20.55
N LYS A 240 3.21 17.46 -20.08
CA LYS A 240 4.41 17.35 -20.93
C LYS A 240 4.23 16.27 -22.00
N ASN A 241 4.79 16.52 -23.18
CA ASN A 241 4.69 15.69 -24.39
C ASN A 241 3.25 15.31 -24.81
N GLY A 242 2.25 16.15 -24.46
CA GLY A 242 0.84 15.92 -24.82
C GLY A 242 0.16 14.77 -24.06
N ARG A 243 0.78 14.22 -23.00
CA ARG A 243 0.18 13.13 -22.21
C ARG A 243 -1.12 13.58 -21.54
N LYS A 244 -2.21 12.83 -21.72
CA LYS A 244 -3.52 13.11 -21.10
C LYS A 244 -3.40 13.05 -19.57
N LEU A 245 -3.90 14.09 -18.90
CA LEU A 245 -3.96 14.17 -17.44
C LEU A 245 -5.32 13.67 -16.92
N LYS A 246 -5.33 13.11 -15.71
CA LYS A 246 -6.57 12.66 -15.02
C LYS A 246 -7.42 13.82 -14.48
N GLY A 247 -6.90 15.05 -14.50
CA GLY A 247 -7.43 16.18 -13.74
C GLY A 247 -7.12 16.07 -12.24
N ILE A 248 -7.36 17.15 -11.51
CA ILE A 248 -7.31 17.17 -10.04
C ILE A 248 -8.76 17.14 -9.56
N LYS A 249 -9.17 16.05 -8.90
CA LYS A 249 -10.52 15.85 -8.36
C LYS A 249 -10.63 16.00 -6.84
N LYS A 250 -9.57 15.64 -6.09
CA LYS A 250 -9.52 15.71 -4.62
C LYS A 250 -8.78 16.95 -4.12
N PHE A 251 -9.27 17.55 -3.05
CA PHE A 251 -8.63 18.68 -2.36
C PHE A 251 -7.20 18.34 -1.90
N LYS A 252 -6.99 17.16 -1.30
CA LYS A 252 -5.68 16.67 -0.83
C LYS A 252 -4.63 16.57 -1.96
N ALA A 253 -5.07 16.37 -3.21
CA ALA A 253 -4.19 16.40 -4.37
C ALA A 253 -3.85 17.83 -4.84
N LEU A 254 -4.79 18.78 -4.68
CA LEU A 254 -4.51 20.20 -4.90
C LEU A 254 -3.55 20.76 -3.83
N ASP A 255 -3.73 20.39 -2.57
CA ASP A 255 -2.84 20.75 -1.45
C ASP A 255 -1.42 20.20 -1.66
N THR A 256 -1.29 18.95 -2.11
CA THR A 256 0.02 18.36 -2.46
C THR A 256 0.69 19.11 -3.63
N ASP A 257 -0.06 19.41 -4.70
CA ASP A 257 0.45 20.21 -5.82
C ASP A 257 0.81 21.65 -5.38
N TRP A 258 0.06 22.25 -4.46
CA TRP A 258 0.37 23.58 -3.90
C TRP A 258 1.63 23.58 -3.02
N LYS A 259 1.80 22.60 -2.13
CA LYS A 259 3.03 22.44 -1.34
C LYS A 259 4.27 22.23 -2.22
N SER A 260 4.10 21.49 -3.32
CA SER A 260 5.15 21.32 -4.35
C SER A 260 5.46 22.63 -5.11
N PHE A 261 4.46 23.51 -5.27
CA PHE A 261 4.63 24.83 -5.87
C PHE A 261 5.28 25.82 -4.90
N LEU A 262 4.99 25.75 -3.59
CA LEU A 262 5.69 26.55 -2.58
C LEU A 262 7.19 26.24 -2.55
N ARG A 263 7.59 24.97 -2.66
CA ARG A 263 9.01 24.60 -2.80
C ARG A 263 9.66 25.06 -4.12
N HIS A 264 8.89 25.20 -5.20
CA HIS A 264 9.36 25.80 -6.45
C HIS A 264 9.50 27.33 -6.34
N TYR A 265 8.58 27.99 -5.65
CA TYR A 265 8.64 29.42 -5.33
C TYR A 265 9.92 29.70 -4.53
N GLU A 266 10.07 29.04 -3.37
CA GLU A 266 11.22 29.14 -2.46
C GLU A 266 12.57 28.91 -3.17
N LYS A 267 12.70 27.90 -4.06
CA LYS A 267 13.93 27.69 -4.86
C LYS A 267 14.18 28.78 -5.93
N LEU A 268 13.19 29.59 -6.30
CA LEU A 268 13.30 30.59 -7.37
C LEU A 268 13.33 32.04 -6.85
N THR A 269 12.81 32.27 -5.65
CA THR A 269 12.80 33.56 -4.95
C THR A 269 13.81 33.63 -3.81
N GLU A 270 14.46 32.52 -3.50
CA GLU A 270 15.37 32.28 -2.35
C GLU A 270 14.68 32.41 -0.97
N GLU A 271 13.75 33.34 -0.82
CA GLU A 271 12.86 33.47 0.33
C GLU A 271 11.63 32.54 0.25
N PRO A 272 11.11 32.06 1.39
CA PRO A 272 9.79 31.45 1.48
C PRO A 272 8.66 32.49 1.29
N MET A 273 7.52 32.06 0.75
CA MET A 273 6.36 32.96 0.53
C MET A 273 5.83 33.61 1.82
N ASP A 274 5.83 34.95 1.86
CA ASP A 274 5.22 35.82 2.90
C ASP A 274 3.99 35.19 3.55
N ASP A 275 3.98 35.10 4.89
CA ASP A 275 2.89 34.44 5.62
C ASP A 275 1.55 35.17 5.46
N ALA A 276 1.52 36.49 5.21
CA ALA A 276 0.29 37.20 4.84
C ALA A 276 -0.23 36.75 3.46
N LEU A 277 0.63 36.63 2.44
CA LEU A 277 0.31 36.08 1.11
C LEU A 277 -0.07 34.60 1.20
N GLY A 278 0.65 33.82 1.98
CA GLY A 278 0.36 32.42 2.27
C GLY A 278 -0.99 32.22 2.97
N ARG A 279 -1.37 33.11 3.91
CA ARG A 279 -2.72 33.14 4.52
C ARG A 279 -3.79 33.54 3.51
N ARG A 280 -3.54 34.56 2.67
CA ARG A 280 -4.42 34.98 1.56
C ARG A 280 -4.62 33.84 0.55
N MET A 281 -3.57 33.12 0.18
CA MET A 281 -3.61 31.98 -0.75
C MET A 281 -4.30 30.75 -0.14
N ARG A 282 -4.08 30.43 1.15
CA ARG A 282 -4.85 29.40 1.88
C ARG A 282 -6.37 29.69 1.90
N LYS A 283 -6.79 30.96 1.89
CA LYS A 283 -8.21 31.36 1.69
C LYS A 283 -8.64 31.18 0.22
N SER A 284 -7.84 31.65 -0.76
CA SER A 284 -8.12 31.48 -2.19
C SER A 284 -8.30 30.02 -2.61
N ILE A 285 -7.40 29.12 -2.17
CA ILE A 285 -7.37 27.72 -2.57
C ILE A 285 -8.61 26.98 -2.06
N ARG A 286 -9.07 27.24 -0.83
CA ARG A 286 -10.34 26.70 -0.32
C ARG A 286 -11.55 27.21 -1.12
N LYS A 287 -11.59 28.51 -1.47
CA LYS A 287 -12.68 29.08 -2.30
C LYS A 287 -12.67 28.52 -3.73
N VAL A 288 -11.50 28.25 -4.29
CA VAL A 288 -11.36 27.60 -5.61
C VAL A 288 -11.76 26.12 -5.53
N ALA A 289 -11.33 25.37 -4.52
CA ALA A 289 -11.69 23.97 -4.34
C ALA A 289 -13.22 23.78 -4.25
N ARG A 290 -13.90 24.59 -3.41
CA ARG A 290 -15.37 24.59 -3.31
C ARG A 290 -16.03 24.93 -4.65
N LYS A 291 -15.59 25.98 -5.35
CA LYS A 291 -16.14 26.37 -6.67
C LYS A 291 -15.89 25.34 -7.78
N HIS A 292 -14.90 24.46 -7.62
CA HIS A 292 -14.60 23.40 -8.57
C HIS A 292 -15.14 22.01 -8.17
N GLY A 293 -15.91 21.92 -7.08
CA GLY A 293 -16.46 20.64 -6.60
C GLY A 293 -15.37 19.63 -6.25
N LEU A 294 -14.26 20.07 -5.67
CA LEU A 294 -13.17 19.16 -5.30
C LEU A 294 -13.55 18.37 -4.05
N ASP A 295 -13.60 17.06 -4.22
CA ASP A 295 -13.79 16.03 -3.19
C ASP A 295 -12.80 16.26 -2.02
N THR A 296 -13.36 16.51 -0.85
CA THR A 296 -12.63 16.82 0.39
C THR A 296 -12.27 15.59 1.22
N ASP A 297 -12.78 14.42 0.85
CA ASP A 297 -13.07 13.41 1.86
C ASP A 297 -11.87 12.49 2.06
N GLU A 298 -11.63 12.11 3.32
CA GLU A 298 -10.58 11.15 3.65
C GLU A 298 -10.91 9.80 3.00
N LYS A 299 -9.94 9.21 2.29
CA LYS A 299 -10.09 7.86 1.76
C LYS A 299 -10.22 6.89 2.93
N GLU A 300 -11.26 6.04 2.93
CA GLU A 300 -11.46 5.04 3.98
C GLU A 300 -10.20 4.17 4.17
N LYS A 301 -9.64 4.24 5.38
CA LYS A 301 -8.47 3.48 5.83
C LYS A 301 -8.84 2.07 6.29
N THR A 302 -9.77 1.41 5.59
CA THR A 302 -10.16 0.00 5.80
C THR A 302 -8.90 -0.85 6.09
N PRO A 303 -8.75 -1.43 7.29
CA PRO A 303 -7.59 -2.23 7.65
C PRO A 303 -7.58 -3.57 6.95
N MET A 304 -6.44 -4.25 6.94
CA MET A 304 -6.32 -5.62 6.44
C MET A 304 -5.39 -6.41 7.35
N PHE A 305 -5.90 -7.51 7.89
CA PHE A 305 -5.24 -8.35 8.89
C PHE A 305 -4.93 -9.75 8.30
N ILE A 306 -4.49 -10.72 9.12
CA ILE A 306 -4.01 -12.03 8.63
C ILE A 306 -5.14 -12.92 8.11
N GLU A 307 -6.32 -12.79 8.70
CA GLU A 307 -7.61 -13.39 8.34
C GLU A 307 -8.12 -12.92 6.96
N ASP A 308 -7.65 -11.75 6.50
CA ASP A 308 -7.87 -11.26 5.14
C ASP A 308 -6.78 -11.76 4.16
N VAL A 309 -5.63 -12.23 4.67
CA VAL A 309 -4.55 -12.81 3.86
C VAL A 309 -4.87 -14.26 3.49
N VAL A 310 -5.50 -15.06 4.35
CA VAL A 310 -5.92 -16.45 4.06
C VAL A 310 -6.65 -16.59 2.71
N PRO A 311 -7.82 -15.95 2.46
CA PRO A 311 -8.55 -16.09 1.20
C PRO A 311 -7.79 -15.50 -0.01
N LEU A 312 -6.87 -14.56 0.24
CA LEU A 312 -5.97 -14.03 -0.79
C LEU A 312 -4.87 -15.05 -1.17
N GLN A 313 -4.32 -15.79 -0.21
CA GLN A 313 -3.34 -16.86 -0.45
C GLN A 313 -3.99 -18.03 -1.17
N GLU A 314 -5.15 -18.50 -0.70
CA GLU A 314 -5.96 -19.53 -1.39
C GLU A 314 -6.17 -19.16 -2.85
N THR A 315 -6.67 -17.95 -3.11
CA THR A 315 -6.91 -17.45 -4.46
C THR A 315 -5.62 -17.40 -5.26
N THR A 316 -4.54 -16.86 -4.68
CA THR A 316 -3.24 -16.71 -5.36
C THR A 316 -2.58 -18.06 -5.65
N LEU A 317 -2.89 -19.11 -4.87
CA LEU A 317 -2.38 -20.47 -5.07
C LEU A 317 -3.25 -21.28 -6.03
N ARG A 318 -4.57 -21.32 -5.82
CA ARG A 318 -5.53 -22.15 -6.57
C ARG A 318 -6.01 -21.53 -7.89
N THR A 319 -5.97 -20.20 -8.08
CA THR A 319 -6.61 -19.59 -9.27
C THR A 319 -5.90 -19.92 -10.59
N MET A 320 -6.74 -20.19 -11.60
CA MET A 320 -6.37 -20.35 -13.01
C MET A 320 -6.81 -19.16 -13.88
N GLU A 321 -7.72 -18.29 -13.42
CA GLU A 321 -8.12 -17.05 -14.12
C GLU A 321 -6.91 -16.16 -14.43
N LYS A 322 -5.99 -16.03 -13.46
CA LYS A 322 -4.72 -15.32 -13.64
C LYS A 322 -3.54 -16.28 -13.58
N ARG A 323 -3.25 -16.92 -14.72
CA ARG A 323 -2.00 -17.66 -14.94
C ARG A 323 -0.76 -16.77 -14.72
N PHE A 324 0.29 -17.38 -14.20
CA PHE A 324 1.65 -16.88 -14.13
C PHE A 324 2.48 -17.53 -15.24
N ASP A 325 3.58 -16.90 -15.64
CA ASP A 325 4.54 -17.50 -16.59
C ASP A 325 5.36 -18.60 -15.90
N LEU A 326 5.65 -18.45 -14.61
CA LEU A 326 6.54 -19.32 -13.83
C LEU A 326 6.10 -19.40 -12.35
N GLY A 327 6.26 -20.57 -11.71
CA GLY A 327 5.90 -20.80 -10.30
C GLY A 327 6.56 -19.82 -9.32
N LEU A 328 7.79 -19.38 -9.61
CA LEU A 328 8.48 -18.29 -8.91
C LEU A 328 7.63 -17.01 -8.78
N GLN A 329 6.90 -16.63 -9.82
CA GLN A 329 6.02 -15.45 -9.76
C GLN A 329 4.88 -15.65 -8.75
N ARG A 330 4.34 -16.88 -8.63
CA ARG A 330 3.29 -17.25 -7.68
C ARG A 330 3.85 -17.21 -6.25
N MET A 331 5.03 -17.80 -5.99
CA MET A 331 5.74 -17.68 -4.71
C MET A 331 5.99 -16.22 -4.32
N GLN A 332 6.45 -15.39 -5.27
CA GLN A 332 6.63 -13.95 -5.05
C GLN A 332 5.33 -13.21 -4.74
N GLN A 333 4.17 -13.64 -5.27
CA GLN A 333 2.88 -13.05 -4.88
C GLN A 333 2.39 -13.55 -3.52
N CYS A 334 2.74 -14.76 -3.09
CA CYS A 334 2.33 -15.29 -1.78
C CYS A 334 3.19 -14.75 -0.63
N LEU A 335 4.51 -14.60 -0.85
CA LEU A 335 5.42 -14.01 0.14
C LEU A 335 5.11 -12.51 0.39
N TYR A 336 4.64 -11.79 -0.62
CA TYR A 336 4.52 -10.33 -0.52
C TYR A 336 3.46 -9.84 0.49
N PRO A 337 2.22 -10.35 0.53
CA PRO A 337 1.23 -10.05 1.56
C PRO A 337 1.73 -10.34 2.98
N LEU A 338 2.32 -11.53 3.19
CA LEU A 338 2.86 -11.95 4.49
C LEU A 338 3.92 -10.98 5.00
N MET A 339 4.94 -10.73 4.18
CA MET A 339 6.02 -9.78 4.51
C MET A 339 5.52 -8.34 4.67
N ALA A 340 4.43 -7.95 4.01
CA ALA A 340 3.80 -6.63 4.15
C ALA A 340 2.91 -6.52 5.40
N CYS A 341 2.35 -7.64 5.87
CA CYS A 341 1.58 -7.76 7.11
C CYS A 341 2.52 -7.76 8.31
N PHE A 342 3.44 -8.73 8.41
CA PHE A 342 4.31 -8.93 9.57
C PHE A 342 5.31 -7.78 9.79
N THR A 343 5.94 -7.27 8.73
CA THR A 343 6.95 -6.19 8.88
C THR A 343 6.40 -4.78 8.69
N VAL A 344 5.11 -4.65 8.33
CA VAL A 344 4.40 -3.37 8.15
C VAL A 344 5.12 -2.42 7.16
N ASN A 345 5.97 -2.93 6.25
CA ASN A 345 6.88 -2.09 5.46
C ASN A 345 6.23 -1.36 4.28
N ARG A 346 6.89 -0.28 3.80
CA ARG A 346 6.44 0.47 2.63
C ARG A 346 6.82 -0.27 1.33
N ILE A 347 5.98 -0.16 0.29
CA ILE A 347 6.13 -0.88 -0.99
C ILE A 347 7.54 -0.81 -1.58
N ASN A 348 8.23 0.34 -1.52
CA ASN A 348 9.57 0.48 -2.09
C ASN A 348 10.68 -0.18 -1.25
N ALA A 349 10.51 -0.32 0.06
CA ALA A 349 11.46 -1.04 0.91
C ALA A 349 11.36 -2.55 0.64
N MET A 350 10.12 -3.07 0.66
CA MET A 350 9.76 -4.45 0.29
C MET A 350 10.26 -4.83 -1.11
N ARG A 351 9.86 -4.08 -2.13
CA ARG A 351 10.15 -4.34 -3.55
C ARG A 351 11.65 -4.28 -3.88
N ARG A 352 12.47 -3.66 -3.03
CA ARG A 352 13.93 -3.58 -3.19
C ARG A 352 14.70 -4.56 -2.26
N LEU A 353 14.03 -5.49 -1.58
CA LEU A 353 14.71 -6.50 -0.77
C LEU A 353 15.60 -7.40 -1.66
N GLN A 354 16.83 -7.63 -1.21
CA GLN A 354 17.88 -8.41 -1.90
C GLN A 354 18.52 -9.40 -0.94
N TYR A 355 19.22 -10.41 -1.43
CA TYR A 355 19.81 -11.45 -0.56
C TYR A 355 20.83 -10.91 0.46
N GLN A 356 21.57 -9.83 0.15
CA GLN A 356 22.42 -9.09 1.11
C GLN A 356 21.65 -8.40 2.27
N HIS A 357 20.32 -8.52 2.29
CA HIS A 357 19.43 -8.00 3.33
C HIS A 357 18.71 -9.13 4.08
N LEU A 358 19.10 -10.38 3.81
CA LEU A 358 18.61 -11.58 4.47
C LEU A 358 19.75 -12.20 5.28
N GLN A 359 19.44 -12.65 6.49
CA GLN A 359 20.27 -13.54 7.27
C GLN A 359 19.42 -14.75 7.65
N CYS A 360 19.90 -15.93 7.31
CA CYS A 360 19.30 -17.21 7.67
C CYS A 360 20.19 -17.84 8.74
N SER A 361 19.60 -18.35 9.81
CA SER A 361 20.34 -19.02 10.87
C SER A 361 19.53 -20.17 11.44
N ILE A 362 20.22 -21.15 12.00
CA ILE A 362 19.65 -22.17 12.88
C ILE A 362 19.90 -21.70 14.31
N GLN A 363 18.85 -21.57 15.11
CA GLN A 363 18.89 -21.12 16.50
C GLN A 363 18.56 -22.31 17.42
N ARG A 364 19.17 -22.37 18.61
CA ARG A 364 18.64 -23.23 19.68
C ARG A 364 17.27 -22.71 20.10
N ASP A 365 16.31 -23.61 20.37
CA ASP A 365 15.05 -23.19 20.96
C ASP A 365 15.27 -22.96 22.48
N PRO A 366 14.96 -21.76 23.03
CA PRO A 366 15.16 -21.47 24.45
C PRO A 366 14.24 -22.29 25.39
N HIS A 367 13.26 -23.02 24.84
CA HIS A 367 12.38 -23.94 25.57
C HIS A 367 12.82 -25.41 25.46
N GLY A 368 14.01 -25.70 24.92
CA GLY A 368 14.56 -27.06 24.83
C GLY A 368 14.02 -27.91 23.68
N GLY A 369 13.31 -27.29 22.73
CA GLY A 369 12.84 -27.94 21.51
C GLY A 369 13.93 -28.15 20.44
N PRO A 370 13.57 -28.75 19.29
CA PRO A 370 14.50 -28.90 18.16
C PRO A 370 14.93 -27.53 17.60
N PRO A 371 16.11 -27.42 16.96
CA PRO A 371 16.62 -26.16 16.44
C PRO A 371 15.68 -25.53 15.41
N ARG A 372 15.52 -24.20 15.48
CA ARG A 372 14.57 -23.44 14.65
C ARG A 372 15.28 -22.59 13.62
N ILE A 373 14.74 -22.55 12.40
CA ILE A 373 15.19 -21.60 11.39
C ILE A 373 14.74 -20.19 11.83
N LEU A 374 15.66 -19.23 11.77
CA LEU A 374 15.39 -17.80 11.96
C LEU A 374 15.73 -17.04 10.68
N LEU A 375 14.73 -16.32 10.15
CA LEU A 375 14.88 -15.40 9.03
C LEU A 375 14.93 -13.96 9.52
N GLU A 376 16.11 -13.36 9.47
CA GLU A 376 16.34 -11.95 9.77
C GLU A 376 16.33 -11.10 8.49
N ILE A 377 15.49 -10.05 8.46
CA ILE A 377 15.23 -9.29 7.23
C ILE A 377 15.47 -7.78 7.44
N LYS A 378 16.55 -7.26 6.85
CA LYS A 378 17.12 -5.92 7.13
C LYS A 378 16.76 -4.86 6.09
N TYR A 379 15.71 -4.09 6.36
CA TYR A 379 15.16 -3.10 5.42
C TYR A 379 15.99 -1.80 5.33
N LYS A 380 17.04 -1.83 4.49
CA LYS A 380 17.89 -0.66 4.17
C LYS A 380 17.22 0.40 3.29
N PHE A 381 16.28 0.04 2.40
CA PHE A 381 15.65 1.00 1.48
C PHE A 381 14.47 1.79 2.09
N ALA A 382 14.70 2.39 3.26
CA ALA A 382 13.72 3.20 3.98
C ALA A 382 13.72 4.68 3.53
N LYS A 383 13.01 5.54 4.27
CA LYS A 383 13.09 7.01 4.10
C LYS A 383 14.42 7.48 4.68
N LYS A 384 15.25 8.19 3.91
CA LYS A 384 16.42 8.93 4.43
C LYS A 384 15.98 9.91 5.54
N TYR A 385 16.84 10.12 6.54
CA TYR A 385 16.77 11.22 7.50
C TYR A 385 18.17 11.82 7.60
N MET A 386 18.33 13.10 7.24
CA MET A 386 19.63 13.78 7.13
C MET A 386 20.67 12.95 6.34
N GLY A 387 20.32 12.54 5.12
CA GLY A 387 21.15 11.65 4.29
C GLY A 387 21.14 10.17 4.72
N VAL A 388 21.31 9.91 6.01
CA VAL A 388 21.42 8.57 6.63
C VAL A 388 20.13 7.76 6.46
N THR A 389 20.24 6.44 6.34
CA THR A 389 19.08 5.54 6.30
C THR A 389 19.17 4.45 7.37
N GLN A 390 18.51 4.68 8.50
CA GLN A 390 18.38 3.67 9.56
C GLN A 390 17.61 2.44 9.01
N ALA A 391 18.27 1.29 9.07
CA ALA A 391 17.73 0.00 8.67
C ALA A 391 17.20 -0.74 9.91
N ASN A 392 16.00 -1.33 9.81
CA ASN A 392 15.48 -2.20 10.86
C ASN A 392 15.68 -3.63 10.38
N THR A 393 16.18 -4.49 11.26
CA THR A 393 16.07 -5.95 11.08
C THR A 393 14.75 -6.40 11.68
N PHE A 394 14.05 -7.31 11.00
CA PHE A 394 12.90 -8.02 11.53
C PHE A 394 13.28 -9.49 11.67
N PRO A 395 13.44 -10.02 12.88
CA PRO A 395 13.56 -11.46 13.11
C PRO A 395 12.19 -12.12 12.91
N LEU A 396 12.14 -13.18 12.11
CA LEU A 396 10.97 -14.03 11.90
C LEU A 396 11.39 -15.49 12.20
N PRO A 397 11.09 -16.04 13.39
CA PRO A 397 11.39 -17.44 13.70
C PRO A 397 10.40 -18.39 13.01
N GLU A 398 10.84 -19.59 12.64
CA GLU A 398 9.98 -20.65 12.13
C GLU A 398 9.00 -21.10 13.23
N ILE A 399 7.74 -21.28 12.85
CA ILE A 399 6.70 -21.87 13.70
C ILE A 399 6.66 -23.36 13.31
N ILE A 400 7.16 -24.23 14.19
CA ILE A 400 7.35 -25.67 13.89
C ILE A 400 6.01 -26.33 13.55
N TYR A 401 4.97 -26.00 14.31
CA TYR A 401 3.60 -26.49 14.13
C TYR A 401 2.69 -25.37 13.59
N ASP A 402 3.11 -24.70 12.51
CA ASP A 402 2.30 -23.68 11.85
C ASP A 402 1.02 -24.32 11.28
N PRO A 403 -0.20 -23.94 11.72
CA PRO A 403 -1.44 -24.51 11.20
C PRO A 403 -1.69 -24.14 9.73
N SER A 404 -0.90 -23.24 9.13
CA SER A 404 -0.96 -22.96 7.70
C SER A 404 0.40 -22.64 7.08
N LEU A 405 0.96 -23.61 6.36
CA LEU A 405 2.15 -23.42 5.49
C LEU A 405 1.96 -22.30 4.45
N MET A 406 0.72 -21.88 4.17
CA MET A 406 0.36 -20.76 3.30
C MET A 406 0.49 -19.38 3.98
N LEU A 407 0.60 -19.33 5.31
CA LEU A 407 0.90 -18.14 6.10
C LEU A 407 2.37 -18.06 6.54
N SER A 408 3.10 -19.18 6.55
CA SER A 408 4.53 -19.19 6.83
C SER A 408 5.35 -18.40 5.78
N PRO A 409 6.12 -17.37 6.18
CA PRO A 409 7.03 -16.68 5.27
C PRO A 409 8.27 -17.54 4.93
N HIS A 410 8.57 -18.56 5.75
CA HIS A 410 9.69 -19.48 5.55
C HIS A 410 9.49 -20.30 4.28
N THR A 411 8.31 -20.92 4.12
CA THR A 411 7.93 -21.71 2.94
C THR A 411 8.27 -20.99 1.63
N PHE A 412 7.83 -19.74 1.50
CA PHE A 412 8.00 -18.99 0.24
C PHE A 412 9.39 -18.34 0.10
N LEU A 413 10.02 -17.84 1.18
CA LEU A 413 11.34 -17.22 1.06
C LEU A 413 12.43 -18.27 0.85
N LEU A 414 12.42 -19.36 1.62
CA LEU A 414 13.37 -20.46 1.45
C LEU A 414 13.14 -21.13 0.08
N GLY A 415 11.89 -21.33 -0.36
CA GLY A 415 11.59 -21.81 -1.72
C GLY A 415 12.15 -20.93 -2.84
N ILE A 416 12.14 -19.61 -2.68
CA ILE A 416 12.79 -18.67 -3.62
C ILE A 416 14.32 -18.81 -3.59
N LEU A 417 14.92 -19.00 -2.42
CA LEU A 417 16.36 -19.18 -2.24
C LEU A 417 16.87 -20.53 -2.79
N PHE A 418 16.12 -21.62 -2.62
CA PHE A 418 16.43 -22.92 -3.22
C PHE A 418 16.31 -22.89 -4.74
N HIS A 419 15.24 -22.31 -5.30
CA HIS A 419 15.09 -22.08 -6.75
C HIS A 419 16.29 -21.30 -7.32
N ASP A 420 16.91 -20.42 -6.54
CA ASP A 420 18.05 -19.62 -7.00
C ASP A 420 19.43 -20.19 -6.62
N ASP A 421 19.51 -21.37 -6.01
CA ASP A 421 20.76 -21.97 -5.50
C ASP A 421 21.53 -20.95 -4.62
N ALA A 422 20.82 -20.29 -3.70
CA ALA A 422 21.31 -19.12 -2.99
C ALA A 422 22.22 -19.43 -1.79
N PHE A 423 22.19 -20.65 -1.24
CA PHE A 423 22.99 -21.07 -0.09
C PHE A 423 24.44 -21.38 -0.47
N ARG A 424 25.41 -20.97 0.35
CA ARG A 424 26.83 -21.14 0.05
C ARG A 424 27.33 -22.57 0.30
N ALA A 425 26.76 -23.27 1.28
CA ALA A 425 27.09 -24.67 1.54
C ALA A 425 26.43 -25.58 0.46
N PRO A 426 27.21 -26.32 -0.34
CA PRO A 426 26.70 -27.03 -1.52
C PRO A 426 25.79 -28.23 -1.19
N GLY A 427 25.78 -28.69 0.06
CA GLY A 427 24.86 -29.72 0.56
C GLY A 427 23.45 -29.20 0.85
N ILE A 428 23.24 -27.88 0.99
CA ILE A 428 21.94 -27.31 1.35
C ILE A 428 21.11 -27.07 0.08
N LYS A 429 20.33 -28.07 -0.32
CA LYS A 429 19.52 -28.08 -1.55
C LYS A 429 18.01 -28.07 -1.30
N SER A 430 17.59 -28.42 -0.09
CA SER A 430 16.19 -28.59 0.31
C SER A 430 15.93 -28.18 1.77
N MET A 431 14.65 -28.06 2.15
CA MET A 431 14.23 -27.92 3.56
C MET A 431 14.66 -29.10 4.42
N GLY A 432 14.77 -30.30 3.86
CA GLY A 432 15.24 -31.50 4.57
C GLY A 432 16.73 -31.43 4.92
N ASP A 433 17.51 -30.62 4.22
CA ASP A 433 18.92 -30.40 4.54
C ASP A 433 19.05 -29.37 5.68
N LEU A 434 18.27 -28.28 5.63
CA LEU A 434 18.20 -27.30 6.73
C LEU A 434 17.71 -27.94 8.04
N ARG A 435 16.72 -28.84 7.99
CA ARG A 435 16.17 -29.53 9.17
C ARG A 435 17.08 -30.63 9.74
N ARG A 436 18.18 -30.98 9.06
CA ARG A 436 19.24 -31.86 9.58
C ARG A 436 20.38 -31.10 10.26
N LEU A 437 20.34 -29.76 10.25
CA LEU A 437 21.33 -28.92 10.91
C LEU A 437 21.04 -28.76 12.40
N TRP A 438 22.08 -28.93 13.21
CA TRP A 438 22.07 -28.69 14.65
C TRP A 438 23.06 -27.57 15.01
N VAL A 439 22.83 -26.92 16.15
CA VAL A 439 23.78 -25.94 16.70
C VAL A 439 24.68 -26.68 17.69
N GLU A 440 26.00 -26.62 17.50
CA GLU A 440 26.99 -27.25 18.39
C GLU A 440 26.94 -26.69 19.82
N ASP A 441 27.44 -27.44 20.81
CA ASP A 441 27.46 -27.01 22.21
C ASP A 441 28.36 -25.79 22.43
N GLY A 442 28.00 -24.99 23.44
CA GLY A 442 28.55 -23.64 23.64
C GLY A 442 28.05 -22.58 22.64
N ARG A 443 27.37 -22.94 21.54
CA ARG A 443 26.81 -21.98 20.58
C ARG A 443 25.30 -21.86 20.70
N GLN A 444 24.79 -20.64 20.59
CA GLN A 444 23.35 -20.34 20.55
C GLN A 444 22.78 -20.33 19.12
N GLN A 445 23.62 -20.01 18.14
CA GLN A 445 23.23 -19.95 16.73
C GLN A 445 24.30 -20.52 15.80
N MET A 446 23.86 -20.95 14.61
CA MET A 446 24.70 -21.22 13.44
C MET A 446 24.14 -20.43 12.25
N GLU A 447 24.95 -19.58 11.63
CA GLU A 447 24.56 -18.89 10.38
C GLU A 447 24.52 -19.86 9.20
N VAL A 448 23.54 -19.67 8.30
CA VAL A 448 23.41 -20.42 7.05
C VAL A 448 23.70 -19.44 5.88
N PRO A 449 25.00 -19.24 5.53
CA PRO A 449 25.41 -18.13 4.69
C PRO A 449 24.96 -18.27 3.24
N LEU A 450 24.56 -17.14 2.63
CA LEU A 450 24.23 -17.06 1.21
C LEU A 450 25.48 -16.81 0.33
N LYS A 451 25.37 -17.11 -0.97
CA LYS A 451 26.41 -16.91 -1.99
C LYS A 451 26.68 -15.40 -2.23
N ARG A 452 27.96 -15.00 -2.26
CA ARG A 452 28.38 -13.58 -2.30
C ARG A 452 28.12 -12.91 -3.66
N ASP A 453 28.26 -13.66 -4.74
CA ASP A 453 27.86 -13.31 -6.10
C ASP A 453 26.36 -12.98 -6.20
N LYS A 454 25.50 -13.80 -5.57
CA LYS A 454 24.04 -13.62 -5.55
C LYS A 454 23.56 -12.54 -4.58
N ALA A 455 24.46 -11.87 -3.83
CA ALA A 455 24.12 -10.86 -2.83
C ALA A 455 23.20 -9.74 -3.36
N LYS A 456 23.36 -9.36 -4.63
CA LYS A 456 22.57 -8.30 -5.30
C LYS A 456 21.24 -8.80 -5.91
N HIS A 457 20.94 -10.10 -5.87
CA HIS A 457 19.68 -10.64 -6.38
C HIS A 457 18.49 -10.16 -5.56
N TYR A 458 17.41 -9.75 -6.22
CA TYR A 458 16.17 -9.29 -5.58
C TYR A 458 15.24 -10.45 -5.25
N VAL A 459 14.77 -10.52 -4.00
CA VAL A 459 13.74 -11.48 -3.54
C VAL A 459 12.47 -11.35 -4.36
N PHE A 460 12.06 -10.11 -4.64
CA PHE A 460 10.95 -9.80 -5.53
C PHE A 460 11.48 -9.39 -6.92
N CYS A 461 12.19 -10.28 -7.60
CA CYS A 461 12.73 -10.04 -8.94
C CYS A 461 11.66 -9.82 -10.02
N LYS A 462 12.07 -9.21 -11.13
CA LYS A 462 11.28 -9.03 -12.35
C LYS A 462 11.35 -10.31 -13.19
N VAL A 463 10.21 -10.86 -13.55
CA VAL A 463 10.09 -11.94 -14.54
C VAL A 463 9.27 -11.42 -15.73
N THR A 464 9.68 -11.76 -16.95
CA THR A 464 9.01 -11.36 -18.20
C THR A 464 9.06 -12.47 -19.24
N SER A 465 7.93 -12.80 -19.86
CA SER A 465 7.90 -13.57 -21.11
C SER A 465 8.12 -12.65 -22.32
N VAL A 466 9.03 -13.03 -23.22
CA VAL A 466 9.33 -12.33 -24.47
C VAL A 466 9.31 -13.36 -25.61
N ARG A 467 8.32 -13.27 -26.50
CA ARG A 467 8.05 -14.28 -27.56
C ARG A 467 8.00 -15.71 -26.98
N GLY A 468 7.24 -15.90 -25.89
CA GLY A 468 7.12 -17.18 -25.17
C GLY A 468 8.29 -17.50 -24.23
N LYS A 469 9.53 -17.08 -24.55
CA LYS A 469 10.71 -17.34 -23.71
C LYS A 469 10.67 -16.54 -22.41
N ILE A 470 10.72 -17.23 -21.27
CA ILE A 470 10.68 -16.64 -19.93
C ILE A 470 12.08 -16.14 -19.56
N GLN A 471 12.17 -14.92 -19.03
CA GLN A 471 13.40 -14.31 -18.54
C GLN A 471 13.23 -13.88 -17.07
N ILE A 472 14.13 -14.37 -16.21
CA ILE A 472 14.21 -13.99 -14.78
C ILE A 472 15.32 -12.96 -14.62
N HIS A 473 14.97 -11.71 -14.34
CA HIS A 473 15.92 -10.63 -14.11
C HIS A 473 16.16 -10.47 -12.61
N ARG A 474 17.05 -11.31 -12.05
CA ARG A 474 17.41 -11.27 -10.62
C ARG A 474 18.02 -9.94 -10.19
N ASP A 475 18.67 -9.24 -11.12
CA ASP A 475 19.23 -7.88 -11.01
C ASP A 475 18.17 -6.77 -10.94
N GLN A 476 16.91 -7.03 -11.31
CA GLN A 476 15.86 -6.03 -11.43
C GLN A 476 14.70 -6.30 -10.45
N PRO A 477 14.34 -5.34 -9.58
CA PRO A 477 13.18 -5.49 -8.71
C PRO A 477 11.87 -5.33 -9.49
N ILE A 478 10.88 -6.19 -9.22
CA ILE A 478 9.56 -6.22 -9.87
C ILE A 478 8.96 -4.81 -9.98
N PRO A 479 8.49 -4.34 -11.15
CA PRO A 479 8.01 -2.96 -11.28
C PRO A 479 6.87 -2.64 -10.31
N SER A 480 6.94 -1.49 -9.63
CA SER A 480 5.92 -1.07 -8.65
C SER A 480 4.50 -1.01 -9.26
N SER A 481 4.40 -0.64 -10.53
CA SER A 481 3.16 -0.68 -11.34
C SER A 481 2.66 -2.09 -11.67
N THR A 482 3.55 -3.08 -11.76
CA THR A 482 3.19 -4.49 -11.97
C THR A 482 2.72 -5.13 -10.68
N LEU A 483 3.47 -4.97 -9.60
CA LEU A 483 3.09 -5.41 -8.25
C LEU A 483 1.74 -4.80 -7.80
N SER A 484 1.56 -3.48 -7.98
CA SER A 484 0.28 -2.82 -7.68
C SER A 484 -0.88 -3.30 -8.55
N ARG A 485 -0.60 -3.76 -9.78
CA ARG A 485 -1.61 -4.35 -10.68
C ARG A 485 -1.96 -5.78 -10.24
N GLN A 486 -0.98 -6.58 -9.88
CA GLN A 486 -1.18 -7.95 -9.40
C GLN A 486 -1.99 -7.96 -8.10
N LEU A 487 -1.60 -7.17 -7.09
CA LEU A 487 -2.38 -7.02 -5.84
C LEU A 487 -3.84 -6.64 -6.11
N LYS A 488 -4.11 -5.68 -7.01
CA LYS A 488 -5.49 -5.33 -7.38
C LYS A 488 -6.22 -6.49 -8.06
N VAL A 489 -5.56 -7.22 -8.97
CA VAL A 489 -6.18 -8.35 -9.70
C VAL A 489 -6.48 -9.52 -8.77
N PHE A 490 -5.52 -9.99 -7.98
CA PHE A 490 -5.78 -11.08 -7.03
C PHE A 490 -6.79 -10.68 -5.96
N GLY A 491 -6.82 -9.41 -5.54
CA GLY A 491 -7.90 -8.89 -4.70
C GLY A 491 -9.27 -8.87 -5.37
N GLU A 492 -9.37 -8.54 -6.67
CA GLU A 492 -10.63 -8.60 -7.41
C GLU A 492 -11.09 -10.05 -7.70
N ILE A 493 -10.18 -11.03 -7.82
CA ILE A 493 -10.48 -12.47 -7.94
C ILE A 493 -10.91 -13.06 -6.58
N ALA A 494 -10.23 -12.70 -5.49
CA ALA A 494 -10.55 -13.10 -4.13
C ALA A 494 -11.84 -12.46 -3.57
N GLY A 495 -12.63 -11.77 -4.41
CA GLY A 495 -13.96 -11.25 -4.09
C GLY A 495 -14.00 -9.90 -3.37
N PHE A 496 -12.87 -9.30 -3.00
CA PHE A 496 -12.85 -8.05 -2.23
C PHE A 496 -13.57 -6.89 -2.97
N LYS A 497 -14.55 -6.27 -2.30
CA LYS A 497 -15.23 -5.03 -2.73
C LYS A 497 -14.25 -3.93 -3.14
N TRP A 498 -13.30 -3.62 -2.27
CA TRP A 498 -12.33 -2.55 -2.46
C TRP A 498 -11.03 -3.03 -3.12
N SER A 499 -10.45 -2.21 -4.00
CA SER A 499 -9.14 -2.54 -4.61
C SER A 499 -8.04 -2.65 -3.55
N LEU A 500 -7.28 -3.75 -3.60
CA LEU A 500 -6.14 -4.03 -2.73
C LEU A 500 -4.88 -3.24 -3.15
N PHE A 501 -4.10 -2.79 -2.16
CA PHE A 501 -2.83 -2.07 -2.29
C PHE A 501 -2.05 -2.13 -0.96
N THR A 502 -0.70 -2.10 -0.99
CA THR A 502 0.19 -2.36 0.17
C THR A 502 -0.14 -1.58 1.45
N HIS A 503 -0.68 -0.37 1.36
CA HIS A 503 -1.04 0.39 2.57
C HIS A 503 -2.20 -0.22 3.37
N ARG A 504 -3.00 -1.15 2.82
CA ARG A 504 -4.02 -1.91 3.56
C ARG A 504 -3.41 -2.70 4.73
N PHE A 505 -2.36 -3.49 4.47
CA PHE A 505 -1.59 -4.19 5.51
C PHE A 505 -1.03 -3.21 6.56
N ARG A 506 -0.59 -2.01 6.12
CA ARG A 506 -0.10 -0.96 7.04
C ARG A 506 -1.18 -0.28 7.88
N TYR A 507 -2.46 -0.39 7.51
CA TYR A 507 -3.56 0.05 8.36
C TYR A 507 -3.86 -1.04 9.39
N GLY A 508 -3.96 -2.31 8.98
CA GLY A 508 -4.20 -3.43 9.91
C GLY A 508 -3.04 -3.66 10.88
N GLY A 509 -1.84 -3.95 10.39
CA GLY A 509 -0.66 -4.16 11.23
C GLY A 509 -0.33 -2.96 12.12
N GLY A 510 -0.48 -1.73 11.63
CA GLY A 510 -0.33 -0.52 12.47
C GLY A 510 -1.37 -0.41 13.58
N THR A 511 -2.57 -0.97 13.38
CA THR A 511 -3.63 -1.03 14.39
C THR A 511 -3.34 -2.11 15.42
N ILE A 512 -2.92 -3.32 15.01
CA ILE A 512 -2.46 -4.39 15.92
C ILE A 512 -1.31 -3.89 16.81
N LEU A 513 -0.31 -3.22 16.25
CA LEU A 513 0.82 -2.63 17.00
C LEU A 513 0.41 -1.49 17.95
N ASN A 514 -0.82 -1.00 17.89
CA ASN A 514 -1.38 0.00 18.82
C ASN A 514 -2.31 -0.64 19.85
N GLU A 515 -2.96 -1.74 19.51
CA GLU A 515 -3.98 -2.41 20.34
C GLU A 515 -3.40 -3.51 21.24
N SER A 516 -2.25 -4.09 20.89
CA SER A 516 -1.74 -5.31 21.54
C SER A 516 -1.17 -5.13 22.96
N GLY A 517 -0.81 -3.91 23.38
CA GLY A 517 -0.06 -3.65 24.61
C GLY A 517 1.40 -4.14 24.60
N LEU A 518 1.76 -5.07 23.72
CA LEU A 518 3.09 -5.67 23.59
C LEU A 518 4.12 -4.78 22.87
N VAL A 519 3.68 -3.63 22.31
CA VAL A 519 4.53 -2.74 21.50
C VAL A 519 4.30 -1.30 21.94
N SER A 520 5.37 -0.63 22.38
CA SER A 520 5.32 0.78 22.79
C SER A 520 5.18 1.73 21.59
N ASP A 521 4.65 2.93 21.81
CA ASP A 521 4.62 4.01 20.80
C ASP A 521 5.98 4.25 20.12
N ALA A 522 7.08 4.19 20.88
CA ALA A 522 8.43 4.33 20.34
C ALA A 522 8.77 3.19 19.35
N GLN A 523 8.46 1.95 19.73
CA GLN A 523 8.69 0.76 18.92
C GLN A 523 7.73 0.68 17.71
N GLN A 524 6.47 1.11 17.85
CA GLN A 524 5.52 1.26 16.75
C GLN A 524 6.04 2.27 15.72
N ASN A 525 6.51 3.45 16.18
CA ASN A 525 7.09 4.47 15.31
C ASN A 525 8.38 3.99 14.63
N LEU A 526 9.24 3.24 15.34
CA LEU A 526 10.41 2.58 14.76
C LEU A 526 10.04 1.57 13.67
N ILE A 527 9.14 0.62 13.94
CA ILE A 527 8.66 -0.40 12.99
C ILE A 527 8.03 0.25 11.77
N MET A 528 7.09 1.16 11.97
CA MET A 528 6.39 1.84 10.87
C MET A 528 7.27 2.88 10.15
N LYS A 529 8.44 3.22 10.71
CA LYS A 529 9.34 4.30 10.28
C LYS A 529 8.60 5.63 10.16
N HIS A 530 8.16 6.11 11.31
CA HIS A 530 7.56 7.41 11.60
C HIS A 530 8.49 8.18 12.56
N ALA A 531 8.49 9.52 12.50
CA ALA A 531 9.26 10.37 13.42
C ALA A 531 8.39 11.06 14.49
N ASP A 532 7.07 10.90 14.39
CA ASP A 532 6.05 11.48 15.27
C ASP A 532 4.81 10.57 15.16
N ILE A 533 4.24 10.16 16.30
CA ILE A 533 3.01 9.35 16.40
C ILE A 533 1.82 9.98 15.65
N ARG A 534 1.79 11.31 15.51
CA ARG A 534 0.83 12.03 14.65
C ARG A 534 0.85 11.53 13.20
N THR A 535 1.94 10.93 12.73
CA THR A 535 2.01 10.25 11.42
C THR A 535 1.08 9.04 11.36
N PHE A 536 1.07 8.21 12.41
CA PHE A 536 0.17 7.08 12.54
C PHE A 536 -1.29 7.56 12.63
N LEU A 537 -1.60 8.43 13.60
CA LEU A 537 -2.95 8.96 13.83
C LEU A 537 -3.56 9.57 12.56
N ASN A 538 -2.83 10.47 11.90
CA ASN A 538 -3.35 11.18 10.73
C ASN A 538 -3.43 10.32 9.46
N HIS A 539 -2.58 9.31 9.28
CA HIS A 539 -2.44 8.64 7.97
C HIS A 539 -2.65 7.12 7.96
N TYR A 540 -2.61 6.45 9.12
CA TYR A 540 -2.67 5.00 9.22
C TYR A 540 -3.80 4.48 10.12
N LEU A 541 -4.03 5.09 11.29
CA LEU A 541 -5.13 4.74 12.20
C LEU A 541 -6.49 4.78 11.47
N PRO A 542 -7.28 3.68 11.45
CA PRO A 542 -8.62 3.65 10.86
C PRO A 542 -9.60 4.68 11.44
N ARG A 543 -10.72 4.91 10.74
CA ARG A 543 -11.83 5.77 11.21
C ARG A 543 -13.08 4.97 11.60
N ARG A 544 -13.08 3.66 11.32
CA ARG A 544 -14.06 2.70 11.81
C ARG A 544 -13.52 2.17 13.13
N ILE A 545 -14.28 2.35 14.21
CA ILE A 545 -13.86 1.97 15.56
C ILE A 545 -13.88 0.43 15.67
N GLY A 546 -12.78 -0.16 16.18
CA GLY A 546 -12.61 -1.60 16.38
C GLY A 546 -12.94 -2.09 17.80
N THR A 547 -13.50 -1.21 18.63
CA THR A 547 -13.93 -1.48 20.00
C THR A 547 -15.45 -1.56 20.04
N ASP A 548 -16.02 -2.56 20.71
CA ASP A 548 -17.46 -2.60 20.96
C ASP A 548 -17.82 -1.53 22.00
N MET A 549 -18.25 -0.38 21.47
CA MET A 549 -18.69 0.76 22.27
C MET A 549 -20.01 0.49 23.01
N GLN A 550 -20.84 -0.46 22.56
CA GLN A 550 -22.12 -0.75 23.23
C GLN A 550 -21.88 -1.61 24.47
N ALA A 551 -21.10 -2.68 24.37
CA ALA A 551 -20.72 -3.47 25.54
C ALA A 551 -19.92 -2.63 26.55
N LEU A 552 -18.89 -1.90 26.07
CA LEU A 552 -18.03 -1.06 26.90
C LEU A 552 -18.82 -0.02 27.71
N MET A 553 -19.75 0.70 27.07
CA MET A 553 -20.56 1.73 27.76
C MET A 553 -21.63 1.13 28.69
N ARG A 554 -21.90 -0.17 28.62
CA ARG A 554 -22.82 -0.91 29.50
C ARG A 554 -22.09 -1.70 30.60
N GLY A 555 -20.76 -1.63 30.68
CA GLY A 555 -19.97 -2.45 31.60
C GLY A 555 -19.94 -3.95 31.24
N LEU A 556 -20.33 -4.32 30.02
CA LEU A 556 -20.30 -5.69 29.52
C LEU A 556 -18.92 -5.98 28.88
N LYS A 557 -18.54 -7.27 28.81
CA LYS A 557 -17.34 -7.71 28.10
C LYS A 557 -17.44 -7.34 26.61
N PRO A 558 -16.52 -6.52 26.04
CA PRO A 558 -16.52 -6.22 24.61
C PRO A 558 -16.24 -7.46 23.76
N ASP A 559 -16.99 -7.63 22.67
CA ASP A 559 -16.69 -8.65 21.66
C ASP A 559 -15.59 -8.15 20.71
N SER A 560 -14.34 -8.56 20.99
CA SER A 560 -13.17 -8.21 20.17
C SER A 560 -13.22 -8.82 18.77
N ASP A 561 -13.92 -9.93 18.60
CA ASP A 561 -13.70 -10.85 17.47
C ASP A 561 -14.77 -10.60 16.40
N MET A 562 -16.02 -10.39 16.83
CA MET A 562 -17.03 -9.71 16.01
C MET A 562 -16.54 -8.33 15.56
N MET A 563 -15.92 -7.54 16.46
CA MET A 563 -15.39 -6.23 16.07
C MET A 563 -14.21 -6.30 15.10
N ARG A 564 -13.31 -7.29 15.23
CA ARG A 564 -12.28 -7.58 14.21
C ARG A 564 -12.93 -7.96 12.88
N ALA A 565 -13.96 -8.82 12.91
CA ALA A 565 -14.71 -9.24 11.73
C ALA A 565 -15.45 -8.08 11.02
N VAL A 566 -16.18 -7.22 11.73
CA VAL A 566 -16.92 -6.10 11.12
C VAL A 566 -16.05 -4.88 10.77
N THR A 567 -14.77 -4.87 11.14
CA THR A 567 -13.84 -3.78 10.78
C THR A 567 -12.77 -4.12 9.74
N ARG A 568 -12.42 -5.40 9.56
CA ARG A 568 -11.42 -5.87 8.57
C ARG A 568 -11.85 -5.64 7.11
N MET A 569 -10.98 -5.90 6.14
CA MET A 569 -11.29 -5.72 4.71
C MET A 569 -12.03 -6.93 4.11
N GLY A 570 -11.93 -8.12 4.74
CA GLY A 570 -12.56 -9.36 4.29
C GLY A 570 -14.09 -9.42 4.41
N ARG A 571 -14.73 -8.61 5.26
CA ARG A 571 -16.20 -8.57 5.46
C ARG A 571 -17.05 -8.15 4.25
N TRP A 572 -16.42 -7.90 3.10
CA TRP A 572 -17.07 -7.64 1.82
C TRP A 572 -16.45 -8.50 0.70
N ILE A 573 -15.91 -9.68 1.05
CA ILE A 573 -15.54 -10.71 0.09
C ILE A 573 -16.84 -11.29 -0.48
N ASP A 574 -17.02 -11.17 -1.79
CA ASP A 574 -17.98 -11.96 -2.55
C ASP A 574 -17.32 -12.38 -3.87
N ARG A 575 -17.16 -13.69 -4.07
CA ARG A 575 -16.54 -14.27 -5.27
C ARG A 575 -17.44 -14.20 -6.52
N ARG A 576 -18.76 -13.96 -6.36
CA ARG A 576 -19.76 -13.76 -7.42
C ARG A 576 -19.64 -12.37 -8.07
N ARG A 577 -19.17 -11.39 -7.29
CA ARG A 577 -19.02 -9.96 -7.67
C ARG A 577 -18.41 -9.76 -9.07
N PRO A 578 -19.14 -9.15 -10.05
CA PRO A 578 -18.75 -9.09 -11.45
C PRO A 578 -17.32 -8.60 -11.70
N ARG A 579 -16.48 -9.47 -12.28
CA ARG A 579 -15.09 -9.15 -12.64
C ARG A 579 -14.96 -8.56 -14.04
N GLU A 580 -15.86 -8.93 -14.95
CA GLU A 580 -15.95 -8.37 -16.30
C GLU A 580 -17.36 -7.89 -16.61
N LEU A 581 -17.55 -7.27 -17.79
CA LEU A 581 -18.87 -6.93 -18.31
C LEU A 581 -19.36 -8.06 -19.23
N THR A 582 -20.67 -8.31 -19.26
CA THR A 582 -21.28 -9.18 -20.28
C THR A 582 -21.22 -8.52 -21.65
N ASP A 583 -21.34 -9.30 -22.73
CA ASP A 583 -21.32 -8.72 -24.09
C ASP A 583 -22.55 -7.83 -24.37
N ALA A 584 -23.69 -8.12 -23.75
CA ALA A 584 -24.85 -7.22 -23.74
C ALA A 584 -24.51 -5.88 -23.07
N GLN A 585 -23.87 -5.89 -21.90
CA GLN A 585 -23.40 -4.67 -21.23
C GLN A 585 -22.38 -3.91 -22.09
N LYS A 586 -21.41 -4.60 -22.72
CA LYS A 586 -20.46 -3.97 -23.67
C LYS A 586 -21.18 -3.33 -24.85
N ALA A 587 -22.21 -3.96 -25.40
CA ALA A 587 -23.00 -3.42 -26.51
C ALA A 587 -23.71 -2.11 -26.16
N THR A 588 -24.21 -1.94 -24.93
CA THR A 588 -24.82 -0.65 -24.51
C THR A 588 -23.87 0.55 -24.68
N VAL A 589 -22.57 0.34 -24.47
CA VAL A 589 -21.54 1.39 -24.61
C VAL A 589 -21.32 1.79 -26.06
N GLU A 590 -21.52 0.91 -27.04
CA GLU A 590 -21.40 1.26 -28.46
C GLU A 590 -22.50 2.23 -28.94
N HIS A 591 -23.63 2.28 -28.22
CA HIS A 591 -24.71 3.23 -28.49
C HIS A 591 -24.55 4.57 -27.74
N ASP A 592 -23.53 4.73 -26.89
CA ASP A 592 -23.29 5.95 -26.10
C ASP A 592 -23.15 7.22 -26.99
N PRO A 593 -23.84 8.33 -26.68
CA PRO A 593 -23.78 9.56 -27.48
C PRO A 593 -22.39 10.21 -27.60
N GLU A 594 -21.50 10.11 -26.60
CA GLU A 594 -20.14 10.64 -26.68
C GLU A 594 -19.26 9.76 -27.57
N LEU A 595 -19.38 8.43 -27.46
CA LEU A 595 -18.68 7.48 -28.34
C LEU A 595 -19.15 7.61 -29.79
N GLN A 596 -20.47 7.65 -30.03
CA GLN A 596 -21.06 7.89 -31.34
C GLN A 596 -20.62 9.24 -31.94
N LYS A 597 -20.52 10.29 -31.12
CA LYS A 597 -19.97 11.59 -31.56
C LYS A 597 -18.49 11.53 -31.92
N ALA A 598 -17.69 10.73 -31.21
CA ALA A 598 -16.28 10.49 -31.56
C ALA A 598 -16.15 9.68 -32.87
N ILE A 599 -16.96 8.64 -33.04
CA ILE A 599 -17.03 7.78 -34.25
C ILE A 599 -17.40 8.62 -35.47
N ARG A 600 -18.52 9.37 -35.43
CA ARG A 600 -18.96 10.25 -36.53
C ARG A 600 -17.88 11.27 -36.92
N LYS A 601 -17.15 11.82 -35.94
CA LYS A 601 -16.04 12.76 -36.16
C LYS A 601 -14.82 12.12 -36.81
N ARG A 602 -14.46 10.88 -36.42
CA ARG A 602 -13.43 10.06 -37.09
C ARG A 602 -13.81 9.80 -38.54
N ASP A 603 -15.04 9.39 -38.79
CA ASP A 603 -15.47 8.89 -40.10
C ASP A 603 -15.71 10.01 -41.11
N ALA A 604 -16.29 11.14 -40.67
CA ALA A 604 -16.36 12.35 -41.50
C ALA A 604 -14.96 12.87 -41.89
N PHE A 605 -13.99 12.80 -40.97
CA PHE A 605 -12.60 13.16 -41.28
C PHE A 605 -11.91 12.15 -42.20
N SER A 606 -12.17 10.85 -42.03
CA SER A 606 -11.67 9.79 -42.91
C SER A 606 -12.19 9.97 -44.35
N LYS A 607 -13.50 10.16 -44.53
CA LYS A 607 -14.11 10.44 -45.85
C LYS A 607 -13.56 11.72 -46.49
N LYS A 608 -13.31 12.78 -45.71
CA LYS A 608 -12.65 14.02 -46.20
C LYS A 608 -11.16 13.81 -46.55
N LEU A 609 -10.48 12.85 -45.94
CA LEU A 609 -9.10 12.49 -46.29
C LEU A 609 -9.02 11.60 -47.54
N GLN A 610 -9.97 10.68 -47.72
CA GLN A 610 -10.09 9.87 -48.94
C GLN A 610 -10.33 10.74 -50.18
N ARG A 611 -11.20 11.76 -50.08
CA ARG A 611 -11.48 12.73 -51.16
C ARG A 611 -10.39 13.80 -51.39
N SER A 612 -9.21 13.67 -50.77
CA SER A 612 -8.16 14.70 -50.76
C SER A 612 -6.88 14.21 -51.43
N GLN A 613 -6.66 14.57 -52.70
CA GLN A 613 -5.48 14.19 -53.51
C GLN A 613 -4.15 14.27 -52.74
N LYS A 614 -3.84 15.40 -52.07
CA LYS A 614 -2.62 15.55 -51.26
C LYS A 614 -2.83 15.07 -49.80
N LYS A 615 -2.35 13.87 -49.47
CA LYS A 615 -2.32 13.28 -48.11
C LYS A 615 -1.04 13.71 -47.36
N SER A 616 -1.08 14.81 -46.60
CA SER A 616 0.07 15.25 -45.79
C SER A 616 0.12 14.58 -44.40
N GLY A 617 1.32 14.41 -43.84
CA GLY A 617 1.53 13.78 -42.52
C GLY A 617 0.66 14.39 -41.41
N ARG A 618 0.53 15.73 -41.37
CA ARG A 618 -0.37 16.45 -40.44
C ARG A 618 -1.85 16.04 -40.54
N LYS A 619 -2.31 15.52 -41.69
CA LYS A 619 -3.67 14.96 -41.86
C LYS A 619 -3.74 13.52 -41.33
N LEU A 620 -2.74 12.69 -41.57
CA LEU A 620 -2.65 11.31 -41.05
C LEU A 620 -2.60 11.31 -39.51
N ASP A 621 -1.70 12.12 -38.95
CA ASP A 621 -1.63 12.48 -37.52
C ASP A 621 -3.00 12.75 -36.89
N LYS A 622 -3.83 13.51 -37.60
CA LYS A 622 -5.14 13.96 -37.14
C LYS A 622 -6.18 12.84 -37.22
N LEU A 623 -6.09 11.97 -38.24
CA LEU A 623 -6.89 10.74 -38.29
C LEU A 623 -6.53 9.80 -37.14
N ASP A 624 -5.24 9.59 -36.85
CA ASP A 624 -4.81 8.68 -35.79
C ASP A 624 -5.06 9.24 -34.38
N LYS A 625 -5.05 10.58 -34.22
CA LYS A 625 -5.58 11.25 -33.02
C LYS A 625 -7.07 10.95 -32.86
N LEU A 626 -7.88 10.98 -33.93
CA LEU A 626 -9.31 10.64 -33.89
C LEU A 626 -9.59 9.14 -33.65
N LYS A 627 -8.79 8.22 -34.24
CA LYS A 627 -8.86 6.77 -33.92
C LYS A 627 -8.60 6.55 -32.42
N ARG A 628 -7.56 7.18 -31.88
CA ARG A 628 -7.23 7.11 -30.44
C ARG A 628 -8.29 7.79 -29.57
N ASP A 629 -8.90 8.88 -29.99
CA ASP A 629 -10.00 9.51 -29.25
C ASP A 629 -11.21 8.56 -29.14
N VAL A 630 -11.59 7.84 -30.21
CA VAL A 630 -12.65 6.80 -30.16
C VAL A 630 -12.30 5.70 -29.16
N MET A 631 -11.11 5.08 -29.30
CA MET A 631 -10.66 4.01 -28.40
C MET A 631 -10.60 4.46 -26.92
N ASN A 632 -10.06 5.65 -26.66
CA ASN A 632 -10.00 6.22 -25.31
C ASN A 632 -11.38 6.57 -24.74
N THR A 633 -12.37 6.87 -25.59
CA THR A 633 -13.76 7.16 -25.19
C THR A 633 -14.46 5.87 -24.81
N ARG A 634 -14.42 4.85 -25.69
CA ARG A 634 -14.92 3.49 -25.44
C ARG A 634 -14.35 2.90 -24.16
N ASN A 635 -13.03 2.86 -24.01
CA ASN A 635 -12.39 2.24 -22.85
C ASN A 635 -12.70 2.97 -21.53
N ARG A 636 -12.94 4.29 -21.56
CA ARG A 636 -13.38 5.06 -20.39
C ARG A 636 -14.84 4.77 -20.04
N LEU A 637 -15.71 4.59 -21.03
CA LEU A 637 -17.13 4.26 -20.82
C LEU A 637 -17.30 2.82 -20.32
N LEU A 638 -16.59 1.85 -20.92
CA LEU A 638 -16.53 0.47 -20.41
C LEU A 638 -16.00 0.41 -18.97
N TYR A 639 -14.96 1.18 -18.63
CA TYR A 639 -14.47 1.27 -17.26
C TYR A 639 -15.51 1.87 -16.30
N ALA A 640 -16.25 2.90 -16.73
CA ALA A 640 -17.31 3.51 -15.92
C ALA A 640 -18.54 2.60 -15.76
N LEU A 641 -18.88 1.78 -16.76
CA LEU A 641 -19.94 0.78 -16.65
C LEU A 641 -19.51 -0.38 -15.75
N ARG A 642 -18.29 -0.91 -15.87
CA ARG A 642 -17.74 -1.93 -14.95
C ARG A 642 -17.71 -1.44 -13.50
N GLN A 643 -17.44 -0.15 -13.29
CA GLN A 643 -17.45 0.43 -11.95
C GLN A 643 -18.87 0.45 -11.37
N ARG A 644 -19.86 0.97 -12.14
CA ARG A 644 -21.27 0.98 -11.74
C ARG A 644 -21.84 -0.41 -11.47
N VAL A 645 -21.68 -1.35 -12.40
CA VAL A 645 -22.14 -2.75 -12.25
C VAL A 645 -21.55 -3.44 -11.00
N ARG A 646 -20.37 -3.01 -10.52
CA ARG A 646 -19.75 -3.51 -9.28
C ARG A 646 -20.14 -2.73 -8.01
N GLU A 647 -20.77 -1.58 -8.16
CA GLU A 647 -21.33 -0.76 -7.08
C GLU A 647 -22.80 -1.16 -6.87
N GLU A 648 -23.57 -1.25 -7.96
CA GLU A 648 -24.97 -1.71 -8.05
C GLU A 648 -25.13 -3.17 -7.54
N PHE A 649 -24.22 -4.08 -7.92
CA PHE A 649 -24.25 -5.50 -7.52
C PHE A 649 -24.36 -5.76 -6.01
N ASP A 650 -23.72 -4.97 -5.15
CA ASP A 650 -23.73 -5.24 -3.71
C ASP A 650 -25.11 -5.03 -3.07
N GLU A 651 -25.94 -4.19 -3.68
CA GLU A 651 -27.28 -3.85 -3.19
C GLU A 651 -28.31 -4.77 -3.88
N GLU A 652 -28.18 -4.98 -5.20
CA GLU A 652 -29.02 -5.90 -5.98
C GLU A 652 -28.89 -7.36 -5.50
N GLN A 653 -27.67 -7.86 -5.30
CA GLN A 653 -27.45 -9.25 -4.87
C GLN A 653 -27.91 -9.48 -3.42
N ALA A 654 -27.77 -8.49 -2.54
CA ALA A 654 -28.26 -8.59 -1.17
C ALA A 654 -29.78 -8.76 -1.12
N VAL A 655 -30.54 -7.99 -1.92
CA VAL A 655 -32.00 -8.17 -2.05
C VAL A 655 -32.32 -9.57 -2.60
N LEU A 656 -31.66 -10.01 -3.67
CA LEU A 656 -31.89 -11.34 -4.25
C LEU A 656 -31.57 -12.49 -3.28
N ASP A 657 -30.54 -12.35 -2.44
CA ASP A 657 -30.18 -13.35 -1.44
C ASP A 657 -31.17 -13.35 -0.26
N ILE A 658 -31.73 -12.19 0.14
CA ILE A 658 -32.77 -12.08 1.17
C ILE A 658 -34.08 -12.73 0.69
N GLU A 659 -34.58 -12.38 -0.50
CA GLU A 659 -35.82 -12.94 -1.05
C GLU A 659 -35.75 -14.47 -1.18
N ARG A 660 -34.58 -15.02 -1.52
CA ARG A 660 -34.36 -16.48 -1.57
C ARG A 660 -34.45 -17.16 -0.21
N GLN A 661 -33.86 -16.57 0.83
CA GLN A 661 -33.93 -17.09 2.20
C GLN A 661 -35.36 -17.02 2.73
N LEU A 662 -36.06 -15.89 2.51
CA LEU A 662 -37.47 -15.73 2.90
C LEU A 662 -38.41 -16.68 2.13
N ALA A 663 -38.06 -17.09 0.91
CA ALA A 663 -38.77 -18.10 0.13
C ALA A 663 -38.42 -19.55 0.51
N GLY A 664 -37.65 -19.79 1.58
CA GLY A 664 -37.22 -21.13 2.01
C GLY A 664 -36.16 -21.79 1.11
N THR A 665 -35.70 -21.12 0.05
CA THR A 665 -34.59 -21.60 -0.77
C THR A 665 -33.26 -21.28 -0.10
N ALA A 666 -32.82 -22.19 0.76
CA ALA A 666 -31.56 -22.11 1.49
C ALA A 666 -30.35 -21.80 0.59
N ILE A 667 -29.32 -21.18 1.17
CA ILE A 667 -28.09 -20.84 0.46
C ILE A 667 -27.39 -22.14 0.00
N LEU A 668 -26.84 -22.12 -1.21
CA LEU A 668 -26.04 -23.23 -1.77
C LEU A 668 -24.64 -23.26 -1.16
N ASP A 669 -24.57 -23.41 0.16
CA ASP A 669 -23.34 -23.56 0.95
C ASP A 669 -23.58 -24.70 1.95
N GLU A 670 -22.75 -25.73 1.93
CA GLU A 670 -22.98 -26.94 2.76
C GLU A 670 -22.83 -26.62 4.26
N GLU A 671 -21.89 -25.74 4.62
CA GLU A 671 -21.66 -25.25 5.99
C GLU A 671 -22.90 -24.50 6.56
N ALA A 672 -23.71 -23.89 5.69
CA ALA A 672 -24.99 -23.27 6.08
C ALA A 672 -26.15 -24.28 6.17
N LYS A 673 -26.10 -25.39 5.43
CA LYS A 673 -27.08 -26.49 5.59
C LYS A 673 -26.86 -27.24 6.88
N GLU A 674 -25.61 -27.53 7.24
CA GLU A 674 -25.25 -28.23 8.48
C GLU A 674 -25.77 -27.48 9.72
N GLN A 675 -25.65 -26.14 9.73
CA GLN A 675 -26.19 -25.30 10.82
C GLN A 675 -27.74 -25.29 10.85
N LEU A 676 -28.40 -25.24 9.69
CA LEU A 676 -29.87 -25.32 9.63
C LEU A 676 -30.40 -26.72 10.02
N GLN A 677 -29.62 -27.78 9.77
CA GLN A 677 -29.90 -29.15 10.23
C GLN A 677 -29.62 -29.37 11.73
N THR A 678 -29.20 -28.33 12.47
CA THR A 678 -29.06 -28.41 13.94
C THR A 678 -30.19 -27.72 14.71
N GLU A 679 -31.21 -27.18 14.01
CA GLU A 679 -32.39 -26.52 14.62
C GLU A 679 -33.74 -27.19 14.25
N GLU A 680 -33.71 -28.39 13.62
CA GLU A 680 -34.86 -29.31 13.44
C GLU A 680 -34.70 -30.59 14.29
#